data_AF-A0A6P8HHL5-F1
#
_entry.id   AF-A0A6P8HHL5-F1
#
_cell.length_a   1.000
_cell.length_b   1.000
_cell.length_c   1.000
_cell.angle_alpha   90.00
_cell.angle_beta   90.00
_cell.angle_gamma   90.00
#
_symmetry.space_group_name_H-M   'P 1'
#
loop_
_entity.id
_entity.type
_entity.pdbx_description
1 polymer ?
#
loop_
_entity_poly.entity_id
_entity_poly.type
_entity_poly.pdbx_seq_one_letter_code
_entity_poly.pdbx_strand_id
1 'polypeptide(L)'
;MDKFSVLLFFATFALFAPAEGVIQFGKGTFTILAQNDFSCKPFGFANSYTSAQLPEIHVQTAILADDNEYTYEATVSWVEKITENGFMACVETAGPVPVSRVIKLQWMTYAGSPGTGLAGKSDVPLFTSGTECVDVDFTGKSFPSAPYVYVTAIHKTSFENSHDAMSVWAEGATQYSFKACLRELKNFDGVHESIAVDWLALEGIPNGWSIPIGKSVTMPNSAALTSATHYSFCQDITFDDGFYATPVMITTALHNTDSNNPKAILPDNNAITEWIEGVTVSGFTVCMKDIQPFDGHHDAVNIEYLAIGDLDPCIGVSCDFYAKCKAFGPKDARCICPENCDDFEDQKCGDDGVTYQNQCKLEQAMCNQRKIITVVHEGPCFPFILHRGRVRLTLDTTDVQCRTIAYTTQNFLPNYKVHVQASVNYFSSGANASFIHDAAVVWTEEINISNFTVCALKAGRNDRDTPDNGDTFVDFIAYQGSPAGAVAGEETLNNWWDGTTCTAVSLPSNKFTSNPYVVVSALHGVLDRKHDAATAWVEDITTSSFKICLRELQNFGLHKDIKVDWFAYDTLPSTLSSERHKLSFKNDYLPLASDNHAFCKMMTFDKQFANGPPTVIVTPTVIVTPGHNTGVGAMMPDYNSIAAWVEHIGTSSARVCVKELHSPNGYDPVELSSLIIGT
;
A
#
# COMPACT_ATOMS: atom_id res chain seq x y z
N MET A 1 -92.77 -6.98 -24.19
CA MET A 1 -91.93 -7.84 -23.34
C MET A 1 -90.61 -7.99 -24.06
N ASP A 2 -89.75 -7.01 -23.84
CA ASP A 2 -88.52 -6.80 -24.61
C ASP A 2 -87.38 -7.64 -24.07
N LYS A 3 -86.63 -8.24 -25.00
CA LYS A 3 -85.42 -9.03 -24.73
C LYS A 3 -84.26 -8.07 -24.48
N PHE A 4 -83.77 -8.03 -23.24
CA PHE A 4 -82.46 -7.46 -22.93
C PHE A 4 -81.36 -8.49 -23.20
N SER A 5 -80.42 -8.13 -24.07
CA SER A 5 -79.17 -8.84 -24.31
C SER A 5 -78.11 -8.27 -23.37
N VAL A 6 -77.56 -9.10 -22.48
CA VAL A 6 -76.43 -8.72 -21.62
C VAL A 6 -75.16 -9.21 -22.31
N LEU A 7 -74.35 -8.29 -22.81
CA LEU A 7 -72.97 -8.55 -23.20
C LEU A 7 -72.12 -8.71 -21.93
N LEU A 8 -71.56 -9.90 -21.70
CA LEU A 8 -70.43 -10.08 -20.80
C LEU A 8 -69.15 -9.59 -21.51
N PHE A 9 -68.55 -8.53 -20.99
CA PHE A 9 -67.15 -8.19 -21.29
C PHE A 9 -66.25 -9.17 -20.53
N PHE A 10 -65.64 -10.12 -21.25
CA PHE A 10 -64.44 -10.80 -20.76
C PHE A 10 -63.25 -9.86 -20.98
N ALA A 11 -62.79 -9.19 -19.92
CA ALA A 11 -61.48 -8.58 -19.91
C ALA A 11 -60.44 -9.70 -19.81
N THR A 12 -59.86 -10.08 -20.94
CA THR A 12 -58.65 -10.89 -20.98
C THR A 12 -57.51 -10.08 -20.38
N PHE A 13 -57.16 -10.35 -19.11
CA PHE A 13 -55.84 -10.00 -18.58
C PHE A 13 -54.81 -10.78 -19.39
N ALA A 14 -54.10 -10.10 -20.28
CA ALA A 14 -52.87 -10.63 -20.86
C ALA A 14 -51.84 -10.69 -19.72
N LEU A 15 -51.65 -11.89 -19.17
CA LEU A 15 -50.47 -12.23 -18.38
C LEU A 15 -49.26 -12.14 -19.33
N PHE A 16 -48.67 -10.96 -19.43
CA PHE A 16 -47.33 -10.81 -19.99
C PHE A 16 -46.36 -11.45 -18.98
N ALA A 17 -45.66 -12.50 -19.40
CA ALA A 17 -44.48 -12.96 -18.68
C ALA A 17 -43.47 -11.80 -18.62
N PRO A 18 -42.84 -11.51 -17.47
CA PRO A 18 -41.85 -10.43 -17.39
C PRO A 18 -40.69 -10.77 -18.34
N ALA A 19 -40.39 -9.86 -19.26
CA ALA A 19 -39.17 -9.95 -20.04
C ALA A 19 -37.99 -9.78 -19.07
N GLU A 20 -37.07 -10.73 -19.05
CA GLU A 20 -35.81 -10.59 -18.31
C GLU A 20 -35.07 -9.35 -18.84
N GLY A 21 -35.14 -8.25 -18.11
CA GLY A 21 -34.44 -7.02 -18.46
C GLY A 21 -32.93 -7.21 -18.28
N VAL A 22 -32.16 -6.98 -19.34
CA VAL A 22 -30.69 -6.85 -19.25
C VAL A 22 -30.39 -5.61 -18.41
N ILE A 23 -29.65 -5.78 -17.31
CA ILE A 23 -29.19 -4.65 -16.52
C ILE A 23 -28.18 -3.82 -17.30
N GLN A 24 -28.19 -2.52 -17.06
CA GLN A 24 -27.11 -1.62 -17.45
C GLN A 24 -26.64 -0.90 -16.21
N PHE A 25 -25.37 -0.55 -16.16
CA PHE A 25 -24.78 0.06 -14.97
C PHE A 25 -23.64 0.98 -15.38
N GLY A 26 -23.28 1.87 -14.49
CA GLY A 26 -22.21 2.81 -14.74
C GLY A 26 -21.87 3.64 -13.51
N LYS A 27 -20.97 4.59 -13.73
CA LYS A 27 -20.57 5.57 -12.74
C LYS A 27 -20.38 6.94 -13.38
N GLY A 28 -20.55 7.99 -12.60
CA GLY A 28 -20.26 9.35 -13.03
C GLY A 28 -19.71 10.19 -11.90
N THR A 29 -18.97 11.21 -12.28
CA THR A 29 -18.37 12.16 -11.35
C THR A 29 -19.08 13.49 -11.44
N PHE A 30 -19.40 14.03 -10.26
CA PHE A 30 -19.94 15.34 -10.00
C PHE A 30 -18.84 16.20 -9.38
N THR A 31 -18.82 17.48 -9.73
CA THR A 31 -17.96 18.48 -9.10
C THR A 31 -18.88 19.55 -8.53
N ILE A 32 -19.03 19.57 -7.21
CA ILE A 32 -19.78 20.60 -6.51
C ILE A 32 -18.81 21.75 -6.26
N LEU A 33 -19.06 22.88 -6.92
CA LEU A 33 -18.21 24.06 -6.83
C LEU A 33 -18.32 24.70 -5.44
N ALA A 34 -17.26 25.39 -5.01
CA ALA A 34 -17.27 26.12 -3.74
C ALA A 34 -18.48 27.07 -3.67
N GLN A 35 -19.11 27.13 -2.49
CA GLN A 35 -20.36 27.89 -2.22
C GLN A 35 -21.65 27.31 -2.84
N ASN A 36 -21.57 26.24 -3.63
CA ASN A 36 -22.72 25.44 -4.01
C ASN A 36 -22.80 24.19 -3.12
N ASP A 37 -23.97 23.56 -3.11
CA ASP A 37 -24.30 22.37 -2.33
C ASP A 37 -24.88 21.24 -3.18
N PHE A 38 -25.39 21.50 -4.39
CA PHE A 38 -25.89 20.45 -5.29
C PHE A 38 -25.41 20.56 -6.74
N SER A 39 -25.51 19.45 -7.48
CA SER A 39 -25.21 19.38 -8.91
C SER A 39 -26.00 18.26 -9.60
N CYS A 40 -26.52 18.52 -10.80
CA CYS A 40 -27.26 17.56 -11.61
C CYS A 40 -26.53 17.25 -12.93
N LYS A 41 -26.62 16.01 -13.39
CA LYS A 41 -25.96 15.55 -14.62
C LYS A 41 -26.77 14.45 -15.33
N PRO A 42 -26.84 14.46 -16.68
CA PRO A 42 -27.44 13.38 -17.43
C PRO A 42 -26.54 12.14 -17.51
N PHE A 43 -27.15 10.97 -17.47
CA PHE A 43 -26.55 9.65 -17.64
C PHE A 43 -27.21 8.92 -18.79
N GLY A 44 -26.41 8.48 -19.77
CA GLY A 44 -26.90 7.72 -20.92
C GLY A 44 -26.90 6.22 -20.64
N PHE A 45 -27.92 5.53 -21.15
CA PHE A 45 -27.95 4.08 -21.22
C PHE A 45 -27.05 3.60 -22.37
N ALA A 46 -26.32 2.50 -22.14
CA ALA A 46 -25.51 1.87 -23.17
C ALA A 46 -26.38 1.32 -24.32
N ASN A 47 -27.58 0.84 -23.98
CA ASN A 47 -28.63 0.41 -24.90
C ASN A 47 -29.94 1.14 -24.55
N SER A 48 -30.59 1.74 -25.54
CA SER A 48 -31.88 2.39 -25.33
C SER A 48 -32.98 1.38 -25.01
N TYR A 49 -33.88 1.74 -24.09
CA TYR A 49 -35.13 1.01 -23.87
C TYR A 49 -36.17 1.39 -24.91
N THR A 50 -37.20 0.56 -25.07
CA THR A 50 -38.34 0.89 -25.92
C THR A 50 -39.32 1.81 -25.18
N SER A 51 -40.11 2.60 -25.91
CA SER A 51 -41.16 3.45 -25.30
C SER A 51 -42.21 2.65 -24.52
N ALA A 52 -42.39 1.35 -24.83
CA ALA A 52 -43.25 0.46 -24.07
C ALA A 52 -42.65 0.09 -22.69
N GLN A 53 -41.33 0.06 -22.58
CA GLN A 53 -40.61 -0.23 -21.34
C GLN A 53 -40.45 1.01 -20.44
N LEU A 54 -40.58 2.22 -20.99
CA LEU A 54 -40.36 3.48 -20.26
C LEU A 54 -41.05 3.56 -18.89
N PRO A 55 -42.33 3.17 -18.71
CA PRO A 55 -42.99 3.20 -17.40
C PRO A 55 -42.38 2.23 -16.39
N GLU A 56 -41.72 1.17 -16.87
CA GLU A 56 -41.13 0.10 -16.10
C GLU A 56 -39.60 0.23 -15.97
N ILE A 57 -39.01 1.35 -16.40
CA ILE A 57 -37.57 1.59 -16.18
C ILE A 57 -37.35 1.95 -14.72
N HIS A 58 -36.46 1.21 -14.08
CA HIS A 58 -36.00 1.42 -12.73
C HIS A 58 -34.55 1.88 -12.72
N VAL A 59 -34.19 2.73 -11.75
CA VAL A 59 -32.82 3.20 -11.54
C VAL A 59 -32.50 3.13 -10.05
N GLN A 60 -31.44 2.40 -9.71
CA GLN A 60 -30.89 2.36 -8.35
C GLN A 60 -29.54 3.07 -8.34
N THR A 61 -29.27 3.86 -7.30
CA THR A 61 -28.06 4.68 -7.19
C THR A 61 -27.33 4.47 -5.87
N ALA A 62 -26.02 4.68 -5.85
CA ALA A 62 -25.22 4.71 -4.63
C ALA A 62 -24.10 5.75 -4.72
N ILE A 63 -23.80 6.42 -3.62
CA ILE A 63 -22.75 7.42 -3.53
C ILE A 63 -21.40 6.75 -3.25
N LEU A 64 -20.38 7.15 -4.01
CA LEU A 64 -18.97 6.88 -3.78
C LEU A 64 -18.25 8.21 -3.51
N ALA A 65 -17.90 8.43 -2.25
CA ALA A 65 -17.21 9.63 -1.79
C ALA A 65 -15.84 9.25 -1.23
N ASP A 66 -14.83 9.17 -2.11
CA ASP A 66 -13.44 8.82 -1.79
C ASP A 66 -12.57 10.05 -1.43
N ASP A 67 -13.21 11.08 -0.88
CA ASP A 67 -12.55 12.32 -0.47
C ASP A 67 -12.30 12.32 1.05
N ASN A 68 -11.07 11.97 1.42
CA ASN A 68 -10.62 11.85 2.82
C ASN A 68 -10.64 13.19 3.58
N GLU A 69 -10.85 14.32 2.91
CA GLU A 69 -10.80 15.65 3.53
C GLU A 69 -12.19 16.12 4.05
N TYR A 70 -13.31 15.57 3.53
CA TYR A 70 -14.68 16.08 3.78
C TYR A 70 -15.75 15.02 4.11
N THR A 71 -15.36 13.88 4.68
CA THR A 71 -16.27 12.77 5.04
C THR A 71 -17.27 13.08 6.19
N TYR A 72 -17.19 14.25 6.84
CA TYR A 72 -18.19 14.65 7.84
C TYR A 72 -19.53 15.09 7.24
N GLU A 73 -19.57 15.45 5.96
CA GLU A 73 -20.78 15.93 5.26
C GLU A 73 -21.47 14.79 4.50
N ALA A 74 -22.62 14.36 5.03
CA ALA A 74 -23.55 13.48 4.34
C ALA A 74 -23.86 14.02 2.94
N THR A 75 -23.94 13.12 1.96
CA THR A 75 -24.32 13.42 0.58
C THR A 75 -25.43 12.48 0.18
N VAL A 76 -26.48 13.00 -0.44
CA VAL A 76 -27.59 12.22 -0.95
C VAL A 76 -27.69 12.33 -2.47
N SER A 77 -28.40 11.40 -3.10
CA SER A 77 -28.68 11.43 -4.53
C SER A 77 -30.12 11.08 -4.85
N TRP A 78 -30.60 11.61 -5.98
CA TRP A 78 -31.91 11.26 -6.52
C TRP A 78 -31.88 11.23 -8.05
N VAL A 79 -32.93 10.63 -8.61
CA VAL A 79 -33.14 10.46 -10.06
C VAL A 79 -34.29 11.33 -10.55
N GLU A 80 -34.12 11.85 -11.76
CA GLU A 80 -35.07 12.70 -12.46
C GLU A 80 -35.12 12.34 -13.96
N LYS A 81 -36.18 12.78 -14.65
CA LYS A 81 -36.28 12.76 -16.13
C LYS A 81 -35.82 11.42 -16.76
N ILE A 82 -36.35 10.29 -16.29
CA ILE A 82 -36.08 8.98 -16.90
C ILE A 82 -36.69 8.96 -18.32
N THR A 83 -35.87 8.62 -19.32
CA THR A 83 -36.21 8.53 -20.75
C THR A 83 -35.79 7.18 -21.31
N GLU A 84 -36.12 6.89 -22.57
CA GLU A 84 -35.65 5.67 -23.24
C GLU A 84 -34.11 5.58 -23.35
N ASN A 85 -33.41 6.70 -23.29
CA ASN A 85 -31.97 6.79 -23.58
C ASN A 85 -31.11 7.08 -22.34
N GLY A 86 -31.73 7.33 -21.19
CA GLY A 86 -30.99 7.74 -20.00
C GLY A 86 -31.88 8.38 -18.94
N PHE A 87 -31.25 8.92 -17.92
CA PHE A 87 -31.88 9.63 -16.81
C PHE A 87 -31.02 10.82 -16.42
N MET A 88 -31.57 11.73 -15.62
CA MET A 88 -30.78 12.73 -14.92
C MET A 88 -30.63 12.30 -13.47
N ALA A 89 -29.44 12.47 -12.91
CA ALA A 89 -29.24 12.30 -11.48
C ALA A 89 -28.61 13.55 -10.89
N CYS A 90 -28.94 13.80 -9.65
CA CYS A 90 -28.45 14.91 -8.87
C CYS A 90 -27.83 14.40 -7.58
N VAL A 91 -26.87 15.16 -7.06
CA VAL A 91 -26.25 14.93 -5.76
C VAL A 91 -26.27 16.23 -4.97
N GLU A 92 -26.45 16.12 -3.65
CA GLU A 92 -26.42 17.27 -2.74
C GLU A 92 -25.69 16.95 -1.44
N THR A 93 -24.84 17.86 -1.01
CA THR A 93 -24.13 17.82 0.27
C THR A 93 -24.96 18.49 1.37
N ALA A 94 -24.76 18.05 2.62
CA ALA A 94 -25.46 18.60 3.79
C ALA A 94 -25.32 20.12 3.97
N GLY A 95 -24.35 20.76 3.33
CA GLY A 95 -24.22 22.22 3.23
C GLY A 95 -23.24 22.65 2.13
N PRO A 96 -23.05 23.97 1.93
CA PRO A 96 -22.10 24.51 0.96
C PRO A 96 -20.67 24.10 1.29
N VAL A 97 -19.96 23.58 0.29
CA VAL A 97 -18.57 23.15 0.46
C VAL A 97 -17.61 24.35 0.38
N PRO A 98 -16.60 24.46 1.30
CA PRO A 98 -15.68 25.60 1.33
C PRO A 98 -14.68 25.57 0.16
N VAL A 99 -14.41 24.38 -0.37
CA VAL A 99 -13.64 24.10 -1.59
C VAL A 99 -14.46 23.22 -2.52
N SER A 100 -14.08 23.11 -3.79
CA SER A 100 -14.83 22.25 -4.71
C SER A 100 -14.68 20.78 -4.31
N ARG A 101 -15.80 20.07 -4.15
CA ARG A 101 -15.86 18.65 -3.75
C ARG A 101 -16.14 17.75 -4.94
N VAL A 102 -15.48 16.60 -5.00
CA VAL A 102 -15.69 15.60 -6.05
C VAL A 102 -16.50 14.45 -5.47
N ILE A 103 -17.64 14.15 -6.08
CA ILE A 103 -18.54 13.07 -5.64
C ILE A 103 -18.77 12.14 -6.81
N LYS A 104 -18.62 10.84 -6.60
CA LYS A 104 -18.94 9.84 -7.61
C LYS A 104 -20.30 9.24 -7.29
N LEU A 105 -21.11 9.06 -8.32
CA LEU A 105 -22.37 8.33 -8.25
C LEU A 105 -22.25 7.05 -9.07
N GLN A 106 -22.67 5.95 -8.48
CA GLN A 106 -22.77 4.65 -9.09
C GLN A 106 -24.24 4.34 -9.35
N TRP A 107 -24.57 3.70 -10.46
CA TRP A 107 -25.95 3.44 -10.83
C TRP A 107 -26.13 2.13 -11.56
N MET A 108 -27.31 1.55 -11.40
CA MET A 108 -27.81 0.46 -12.23
C MET A 108 -29.22 0.75 -12.70
N THR A 109 -29.60 0.19 -13.83
CA THR A 109 -30.93 0.31 -14.42
C THR A 109 -31.35 -0.99 -15.06
N TYR A 110 -32.65 -1.23 -15.06
CA TYR A 110 -33.32 -2.38 -15.66
C TYR A 110 -34.76 -1.97 -15.99
N ALA A 111 -35.43 -2.79 -16.80
CA ALA A 111 -36.84 -2.60 -17.12
C ALA A 111 -37.67 -3.80 -16.67
N GLY A 112 -38.83 -3.52 -16.07
CA GLY A 112 -39.76 -4.54 -15.57
C GLY A 112 -39.36 -5.15 -14.23
N SER A 113 -40.13 -6.15 -13.80
CA SER A 113 -39.85 -6.89 -12.58
C SER A 113 -38.88 -8.05 -12.84
N PRO A 114 -37.75 -8.16 -12.11
CA PRO A 114 -36.85 -9.30 -12.26
C PRO A 114 -37.54 -10.62 -11.85
N GLY A 115 -37.23 -11.73 -12.53
CA GLY A 115 -37.95 -13.01 -12.34
C GLY A 115 -37.95 -13.53 -10.89
N THR A 116 -36.84 -13.42 -10.19
CA THR A 116 -36.71 -13.80 -8.75
C THR A 116 -36.98 -12.64 -7.80
N GLY A 117 -37.20 -11.43 -8.29
CA GLY A 117 -37.46 -10.25 -7.46
C GLY A 117 -38.85 -9.64 -7.66
N LEU A 118 -39.01 -8.44 -7.13
CA LEU A 118 -40.08 -7.49 -7.40
C LEU A 118 -39.43 -6.10 -7.54
N ALA A 119 -39.98 -5.27 -8.40
CA ALA A 119 -39.59 -3.87 -8.48
C ALA A 119 -40.84 -3.01 -8.64
N GLY A 120 -40.75 -1.77 -8.19
CA GLY A 120 -41.86 -0.83 -8.26
C GLY A 120 -41.44 0.58 -7.90
N LYS A 121 -42.40 1.49 -7.99
CA LYS A 121 -42.27 2.87 -7.52
C LYS A 121 -43.40 3.14 -6.56
N SER A 122 -43.07 3.67 -5.40
CA SER A 122 -44.06 4.04 -4.38
C SER A 122 -44.07 5.55 -4.24
N ASP A 123 -45.24 6.14 -4.45
CA ASP A 123 -45.42 7.58 -4.29
C ASP A 123 -45.36 7.95 -2.81
N VAL A 124 -44.53 8.94 -2.49
CA VAL A 124 -44.44 9.47 -1.13
C VAL A 124 -45.50 10.54 -0.96
N PRO A 125 -46.32 10.49 0.12
CA PRO A 125 -47.24 11.56 0.47
C PRO A 125 -46.53 12.90 0.63
N LEU A 126 -47.29 13.99 0.49
CA LEU A 126 -46.77 15.32 0.82
C LEU A 126 -46.46 15.40 2.32
N PHE A 127 -45.26 15.87 2.65
CA PHE A 127 -44.84 16.13 4.04
C PHE A 127 -43.99 17.40 4.10
N THR A 128 -43.79 17.95 5.31
CA THR A 128 -43.13 19.26 5.50
C THR A 128 -41.87 19.22 6.35
N SER A 129 -41.75 18.18 7.17
CA SER A 129 -40.57 17.88 7.97
C SER A 129 -40.82 16.54 8.62
N GLY A 130 -39.78 15.88 9.10
CA GLY A 130 -39.94 14.56 9.68
C GLY A 130 -39.38 13.48 8.77
N THR A 131 -39.45 12.25 9.27
CA THR A 131 -39.25 11.06 8.46
C THR A 131 -40.61 10.65 7.92
N GLU A 132 -40.69 10.45 6.60
CA GLU A 132 -41.90 9.93 5.95
C GLU A 132 -41.60 8.55 5.40
N CYS A 133 -42.49 7.60 5.66
CA CYS A 133 -42.34 6.20 5.28
C CYS A 133 -43.55 5.73 4.48
N VAL A 134 -43.30 5.04 3.37
CA VAL A 134 -44.35 4.37 2.59
C VAL A 134 -44.25 2.86 2.75
N ASP A 135 -45.38 2.22 3.05
CA ASP A 135 -45.49 0.77 3.08
C ASP A 135 -45.44 0.20 1.66
N VAL A 136 -44.56 -0.78 1.45
CA VAL A 136 -44.43 -1.51 0.20
C VAL A 136 -44.82 -2.95 0.42
N ASP A 137 -46.01 -3.32 -0.06
CA ASP A 137 -46.54 -4.67 0.03
C ASP A 137 -46.16 -5.51 -1.20
N PHE A 138 -45.60 -6.70 -0.99
CA PHE A 138 -45.26 -7.67 -2.03
C PHE A 138 -46.50 -8.40 -2.56
N THR A 139 -47.42 -7.62 -3.14
CA THR A 139 -48.72 -8.11 -3.57
C THR A 139 -48.55 -9.14 -4.70
N GLY A 140 -49.06 -10.36 -4.49
CA GLY A 140 -49.00 -11.43 -5.49
C GLY A 140 -47.73 -12.27 -5.47
N LYS A 141 -46.77 -12.02 -4.57
CA LYS A 141 -45.58 -12.87 -4.36
C LYS A 141 -45.11 -12.81 -2.91
N SER A 142 -44.98 -13.97 -2.27
CA SER A 142 -44.31 -14.09 -0.96
C SER A 142 -42.88 -14.59 -1.15
N PHE A 143 -41.91 -13.92 -0.55
CA PHE A 143 -40.53 -14.40 -0.53
C PHE A 143 -40.38 -15.54 0.51
N PRO A 144 -39.37 -16.41 0.40
CA PRO A 144 -39.08 -17.42 1.44
C PRO A 144 -38.49 -16.82 2.72
N SER A 145 -37.84 -15.67 2.62
CA SER A 145 -37.27 -14.88 3.70
C SER A 145 -37.41 -13.39 3.38
N ALA A 146 -37.02 -12.50 4.29
CA ALA A 146 -36.88 -11.09 3.94
C ALA A 146 -35.93 -10.95 2.73
N PRO A 147 -36.35 -10.29 1.64
CA PRO A 147 -35.52 -10.07 0.47
C PRO A 147 -34.49 -8.96 0.72
N TYR A 148 -33.45 -8.91 -0.10
CA TYR A 148 -32.60 -7.73 -0.21
C TYR A 148 -33.38 -6.59 -0.87
N VAL A 149 -33.40 -5.43 -0.25
CA VAL A 149 -34.12 -4.24 -0.66
C VAL A 149 -33.14 -3.14 -1.07
N TYR A 150 -33.38 -2.55 -2.24
CA TYR A 150 -32.67 -1.37 -2.71
C TYR A 150 -33.68 -0.26 -2.96
N VAL A 151 -33.36 0.96 -2.52
CA VAL A 151 -34.23 2.12 -2.65
C VAL A 151 -33.47 3.32 -3.22
N THR A 152 -34.16 4.11 -4.05
CA THR A 152 -33.61 5.34 -4.62
C THR A 152 -34.72 6.40 -4.74
N ALA A 153 -34.44 7.63 -4.33
CA ALA A 153 -35.38 8.75 -4.49
C ALA A 153 -35.57 9.13 -5.97
N ILE A 154 -36.81 9.43 -6.35
CA ILE A 154 -37.19 9.99 -7.64
C ILE A 154 -37.95 11.30 -7.42
N HIS A 155 -37.55 12.37 -8.12
CA HIS A 155 -38.38 13.57 -8.26
C HIS A 155 -39.16 13.50 -9.58
N LYS A 156 -40.49 13.67 -9.52
CA LYS A 156 -41.38 13.43 -10.67
C LYS A 156 -41.62 14.66 -11.55
N THR A 157 -41.63 15.86 -10.97
CA THR A 157 -42.12 17.09 -11.66
C THR A 157 -41.29 18.34 -11.35
N SER A 158 -40.81 18.51 -10.12
CA SER A 158 -39.96 19.64 -9.68
C SER A 158 -38.48 19.33 -9.90
N PHE A 159 -38.07 19.25 -11.17
CA PHE A 159 -36.71 18.88 -11.53
C PHE A 159 -35.66 19.90 -11.09
N GLU A 160 -34.47 19.43 -10.73
CA GLU A 160 -33.35 20.19 -10.19
C GLU A 160 -33.71 20.94 -8.90
N ASN A 161 -34.70 20.43 -8.14
CA ASN A 161 -35.13 21.00 -6.87
C ASN A 161 -34.33 20.41 -5.69
N SER A 162 -33.24 21.08 -5.32
CA SER A 162 -32.43 20.74 -4.15
C SER A 162 -33.21 20.73 -2.82
N HIS A 163 -34.33 21.47 -2.75
CA HIS A 163 -35.19 21.45 -1.55
C HIS A 163 -35.81 20.07 -1.28
N ASP A 164 -35.85 19.18 -2.27
CA ASP A 164 -36.39 17.83 -2.11
C ASP A 164 -35.28 16.77 -1.99
N ALA A 165 -34.05 17.19 -1.67
CA ALA A 165 -32.95 16.26 -1.42
C ALA A 165 -33.18 15.46 -0.14
N MET A 166 -33.17 14.14 -0.26
CA MET A 166 -33.59 13.21 0.79
C MET A 166 -32.54 12.13 1.01
N SER A 167 -32.27 11.82 2.28
CA SER A 167 -31.74 10.51 2.63
C SER A 167 -32.84 9.47 2.48
N VAL A 168 -32.53 8.28 1.96
CA VAL A 168 -33.51 7.21 1.73
C VAL A 168 -32.95 5.89 2.22
N TRP A 169 -33.74 5.13 2.96
CA TRP A 169 -33.37 3.80 3.47
C TRP A 169 -34.60 2.88 3.56
N ALA A 170 -34.36 1.59 3.82
CA ALA A 170 -35.39 0.60 4.04
C ALA A 170 -35.55 0.29 5.55
N GLU A 171 -36.78 0.02 5.96
CA GLU A 171 -37.15 -0.27 7.35
C GLU A 171 -37.99 -1.56 7.43
N GLY A 172 -37.62 -2.43 8.35
CA GLY A 172 -38.44 -3.58 8.77
C GLY A 172 -38.80 -4.55 7.65
N ALA A 173 -37.84 -4.90 6.78
CA ALA A 173 -38.10 -5.82 5.67
C ALA A 173 -38.49 -7.22 6.17
N THR A 174 -39.64 -7.69 5.68
CA THR A 174 -40.17 -9.03 5.93
C THR A 174 -40.34 -9.78 4.61
N GLN A 175 -40.78 -11.03 4.66
CA GLN A 175 -41.14 -11.79 3.44
C GLN A 175 -42.39 -11.26 2.72
N TYR A 176 -43.10 -10.28 3.30
CA TYR A 176 -44.38 -9.77 2.81
C TYR A 176 -44.36 -8.28 2.45
N SER A 177 -43.54 -7.50 3.15
CA SER A 177 -43.49 -6.05 2.98
C SER A 177 -42.23 -5.46 3.61
N PHE A 178 -41.95 -4.21 3.27
CA PHE A 178 -40.99 -3.35 3.95
C PHE A 178 -41.52 -1.91 3.92
N LYS A 179 -40.90 -1.01 4.67
CA LYS A 179 -41.14 0.44 4.59
C LYS A 179 -39.98 1.09 3.84
N ALA A 180 -40.29 1.89 2.81
CA ALA A 180 -39.32 2.80 2.22
C ALA A 180 -39.42 4.14 2.93
N CYS A 181 -38.38 4.53 3.66
CA CYS A 181 -38.37 5.74 4.46
C CYS A 181 -37.41 6.77 3.88
N LEU A 182 -37.78 8.04 4.04
CA LEU A 182 -36.97 9.16 3.62
C LEU A 182 -37.01 10.30 4.63
N ARG A 183 -35.92 11.05 4.66
CA ARG A 183 -35.73 12.22 5.53
C ARG A 183 -35.10 13.33 4.72
N GLU A 184 -35.65 14.54 4.88
CA GLU A 184 -35.05 15.78 4.36
C GLU A 184 -33.57 15.90 4.76
N LEU A 185 -32.70 16.20 3.79
CA LEU A 185 -31.28 16.42 4.08
C LEU A 185 -31.07 17.70 4.91
N LYS A 186 -31.87 18.74 4.63
CA LYS A 186 -31.86 20.03 5.33
C LYS A 186 -33.17 20.20 6.09
N ASN A 187 -33.10 20.20 7.42
CA ASN A 187 -34.29 20.32 8.25
C ASN A 187 -35.04 21.65 8.03
N PHE A 188 -36.36 21.55 7.87
CA PHE A 188 -37.31 22.67 7.77
C PHE A 188 -37.13 23.54 6.51
N ASP A 189 -36.68 22.96 5.40
CA ASP A 189 -36.42 23.71 4.18
C ASP A 189 -37.63 23.85 3.23
N GLY A 190 -38.76 23.19 3.51
CA GLY A 190 -40.02 23.50 2.84
C GLY A 190 -41.09 22.41 2.83
N VAL A 191 -41.90 22.44 1.78
CA VAL A 191 -42.89 21.39 1.47
C VAL A 191 -42.23 20.43 0.49
N HIS A 192 -42.34 19.14 0.79
CA HIS A 192 -41.86 18.07 -0.08
C HIS A 192 -43.05 17.42 -0.78
N GLU A 193 -43.08 17.51 -2.10
CA GLU A 193 -44.14 16.94 -2.92
C GLU A 193 -43.60 16.34 -4.21
N SER A 194 -44.41 15.49 -4.85
CA SER A 194 -44.02 14.85 -6.13
C SER A 194 -42.75 14.00 -6.06
N ILE A 195 -42.48 13.40 -4.90
CA ILE A 195 -41.41 12.43 -4.66
C ILE A 195 -41.97 11.01 -4.78
N ALA A 196 -41.16 10.09 -5.29
CA ALA A 196 -41.41 8.66 -5.22
C ALA A 196 -40.13 7.94 -4.80
N VAL A 197 -40.25 6.72 -4.28
CA VAL A 197 -39.11 5.82 -4.08
C VAL A 197 -39.17 4.72 -5.13
N ASP A 198 -38.11 4.61 -5.94
CA ASP A 198 -37.86 3.45 -6.78
C ASP A 198 -37.29 2.34 -5.92
N TRP A 199 -37.96 1.20 -5.89
CA TRP A 199 -37.55 0.09 -5.04
C TRP A 199 -37.38 -1.21 -5.80
N LEU A 200 -36.44 -2.01 -5.31
CA LEU A 200 -36.08 -3.32 -5.81
C LEU A 200 -36.00 -4.29 -4.63
N ALA A 201 -36.79 -5.36 -4.67
CA ALA A 201 -36.72 -6.45 -3.70
C ALA A 201 -36.23 -7.74 -4.40
N LEU A 202 -35.11 -8.30 -3.95
CA LEU A 202 -34.48 -9.49 -4.52
C LEU A 202 -34.38 -10.62 -3.49
N GLU A 203 -34.94 -11.79 -3.83
CA GLU A 203 -34.63 -13.02 -3.08
C GLU A 203 -33.16 -13.44 -3.23
N GLY A 204 -32.63 -13.13 -4.41
CA GLY A 204 -31.28 -13.41 -4.86
C GLY A 204 -31.13 -12.82 -6.25
N ILE A 205 -29.89 -12.81 -6.74
CA ILE A 205 -29.58 -12.19 -8.03
C ILE A 205 -30.36 -12.91 -9.15
N PRO A 206 -31.17 -12.19 -9.94
CA PRO A 206 -31.94 -12.78 -11.03
C PRO A 206 -31.06 -13.46 -12.08
N ASN A 207 -31.56 -14.56 -12.65
CA ASN A 207 -30.91 -15.18 -13.81
C ASN A 207 -30.78 -14.16 -14.95
N GLY A 208 -29.60 -14.11 -15.58
CA GLY A 208 -29.29 -13.17 -16.66
C GLY A 208 -28.79 -11.79 -16.21
N TRP A 209 -28.89 -11.45 -14.92
CA TRP A 209 -28.23 -10.26 -14.39
C TRP A 209 -26.74 -10.54 -14.19
N SER A 210 -25.89 -9.71 -14.78
CA SER A 210 -24.42 -9.82 -14.66
C SER A 210 -23.94 -9.20 -13.34
N ILE A 211 -24.51 -9.66 -12.22
CA ILE A 211 -24.15 -9.26 -10.87
C ILE A 211 -23.63 -10.50 -10.15
N PRO A 212 -22.32 -10.63 -9.92
CA PRO A 212 -21.80 -11.82 -9.26
C PRO A 212 -22.03 -11.85 -7.75
N ILE A 213 -22.23 -10.70 -7.10
CA ILE A 213 -22.35 -10.61 -5.64
C ILE A 213 -23.52 -9.73 -5.24
N GLY A 214 -24.39 -10.27 -4.39
CA GLY A 214 -25.48 -9.57 -3.71
C GLY A 214 -25.55 -10.09 -2.28
N LYS A 215 -25.28 -9.24 -1.29
CA LYS A 215 -25.11 -9.63 0.11
C LYS A 215 -25.61 -8.53 1.05
N SER A 216 -25.66 -8.87 2.34
CA SER A 216 -25.92 -7.94 3.44
C SER A 216 -24.79 -8.01 4.45
N VAL A 217 -24.37 -6.85 4.97
CA VAL A 217 -23.43 -6.75 6.09
C VAL A 217 -24.07 -5.99 7.25
N THR A 218 -23.91 -6.49 8.47
CA THR A 218 -24.37 -5.80 9.67
C THR A 218 -23.31 -4.83 10.18
N MET A 219 -23.70 -3.57 10.32
CA MET A 219 -22.98 -2.50 10.99
C MET A 219 -23.48 -2.43 12.45
N PRO A 220 -22.70 -2.88 13.46
CA PRO A 220 -23.18 -2.92 14.85
C PRO A 220 -23.31 -1.55 15.52
N ASN A 221 -22.64 -0.53 14.96
CA ASN A 221 -22.67 0.86 15.43
C ASN A 221 -22.32 1.05 16.92
N SER A 222 -21.46 0.20 17.47
CA SER A 222 -21.07 0.21 18.89
C SER A 222 -19.67 0.78 19.15
N ALA A 223 -18.90 1.11 18.10
CA ALA A 223 -17.55 1.63 18.24
C ALA A 223 -17.55 3.10 18.67
N ALA A 224 -16.49 3.56 19.33
CA ALA A 224 -16.34 4.97 19.66
C ALA A 224 -16.12 5.78 18.38
N LEU A 225 -16.93 6.82 18.16
CA LEU A 225 -16.75 7.75 17.06
C LEU A 225 -15.52 8.64 17.31
N THR A 226 -14.58 8.67 16.36
CA THR A 226 -13.34 9.44 16.49
C THR A 226 -13.17 10.41 15.34
N SER A 227 -12.30 11.41 15.51
CA SER A 227 -11.91 12.31 14.42
C SER A 227 -11.23 11.58 13.26
N ALA A 228 -10.58 10.44 13.52
CA ALA A 228 -9.93 9.62 12.49
C ALA A 228 -10.94 8.90 11.58
N THR A 229 -12.14 8.59 12.09
CA THR A 229 -13.27 8.06 11.30
C THR A 229 -14.27 9.14 10.93
N HIS A 230 -13.90 10.42 11.12
CA HIS A 230 -14.74 11.59 10.87
C HIS A 230 -16.14 11.49 11.51
N TYR A 231 -16.19 10.86 12.68
CA TYR A 231 -17.41 10.59 13.44
C TYR A 231 -18.47 9.82 12.64
N SER A 232 -18.03 8.88 11.82
CA SER A 232 -18.87 7.94 11.06
C SER A 232 -18.59 6.50 11.48
N PHE A 233 -19.56 5.61 11.29
CA PHE A 233 -19.35 4.17 11.41
C PHE A 233 -18.92 3.64 10.04
N CYS A 234 -17.65 3.24 9.92
CA CYS A 234 -17.08 2.72 8.68
C CYS A 234 -16.60 1.28 8.89
N GLN A 235 -16.75 0.46 7.85
CA GLN A 235 -16.31 -0.93 7.85
C GLN A 235 -15.76 -1.33 6.49
N ASP A 236 -14.60 -1.99 6.52
CA ASP A 236 -13.99 -2.62 5.34
C ASP A 236 -14.63 -3.99 5.09
N ILE A 237 -15.10 -4.20 3.86
CA ILE A 237 -15.73 -5.42 3.39
C ILE A 237 -14.85 -6.06 2.34
N THR A 238 -14.53 -7.34 2.52
CA THR A 238 -13.80 -8.14 1.53
C THR A 238 -14.78 -8.96 0.71
N PHE A 239 -14.60 -8.97 -0.61
CA PHE A 239 -15.35 -9.85 -1.49
C PHE A 239 -14.83 -11.29 -1.37
N ASP A 240 -15.74 -12.28 -1.44
CA ASP A 240 -15.34 -13.70 -1.46
C ASP A 240 -14.47 -14.01 -2.68
N ASP A 241 -14.80 -13.35 -3.79
CA ASP A 241 -14.19 -13.48 -5.10
C ASP A 241 -13.82 -12.09 -5.62
N GLY A 242 -12.59 -11.92 -6.11
CA GLY A 242 -12.12 -10.66 -6.67
C GLY A 242 -12.76 -10.32 -8.03
N PHE A 243 -12.77 -9.05 -8.40
CA PHE A 243 -13.23 -8.58 -9.69
C PHE A 243 -12.07 -8.31 -10.65
N TYR A 244 -12.32 -8.45 -11.95
CA TYR A 244 -11.36 -8.09 -13.00
C TYR A 244 -11.04 -6.58 -12.98
N ALA A 245 -12.06 -5.76 -12.73
CA ALA A 245 -11.97 -4.32 -12.60
C ALA A 245 -12.85 -3.87 -11.43
N THR A 246 -12.60 -2.69 -10.85
CA THR A 246 -13.39 -2.16 -9.73
C THR A 246 -14.90 -2.25 -10.06
N PRO A 247 -15.70 -3.01 -9.29
CA PRO A 247 -17.12 -3.18 -9.58
C PRO A 247 -17.89 -1.87 -9.39
N VAL A 248 -19.04 -1.78 -10.04
CA VAL A 248 -20.07 -0.79 -9.72
C VAL A 248 -20.88 -1.31 -8.55
N MET A 249 -20.95 -0.53 -7.49
CA MET A 249 -21.64 -0.88 -6.26
C MET A 249 -22.98 -0.19 -6.19
N ILE A 250 -24.00 -0.92 -5.71
CA ILE A 250 -25.30 -0.38 -5.31
C ILE A 250 -25.51 -0.77 -3.87
N THR A 251 -25.86 0.17 -3.02
CA THR A 251 -26.01 -0.03 -1.58
C THR A 251 -27.34 0.54 -1.11
N THR A 252 -27.89 -0.05 -0.06
CA THR A 252 -29.04 0.48 0.66
C THR A 252 -28.91 0.13 2.14
N ALA A 253 -29.14 1.09 3.01
CA ALA A 253 -29.32 0.82 4.43
C ALA A 253 -30.68 0.16 4.69
N LEU A 254 -30.67 -0.94 5.44
CA LEU A 254 -31.82 -1.65 5.97
C LEU A 254 -31.74 -1.67 7.49
N HIS A 255 -32.65 -0.96 8.13
CA HIS A 255 -32.80 -0.96 9.58
C HIS A 255 -33.96 -1.85 10.02
N ASN A 256 -33.80 -2.51 11.17
CA ASN A 256 -34.83 -3.35 11.77
C ASN A 256 -34.96 -2.99 13.25
N THR A 257 -36.10 -2.42 13.62
CA THR A 257 -36.40 -2.10 15.02
C THR A 257 -36.44 -3.36 15.88
N ASP A 258 -35.57 -3.44 16.90
CA ASP A 258 -35.66 -4.50 17.91
C ASP A 258 -36.78 -4.20 18.90
N SER A 259 -37.91 -4.89 18.73
CA SER A 259 -39.08 -4.77 19.63
C SER A 259 -38.80 -5.11 21.10
N ASN A 260 -37.68 -5.78 21.41
CA ASN A 260 -37.27 -6.11 22.77
C ASN A 260 -36.36 -5.05 23.41
N ASN A 261 -35.82 -4.12 22.61
CA ASN A 261 -35.00 -3.03 23.10
C ASN A 261 -35.87 -1.78 23.31
N PRO A 262 -36.11 -1.34 24.57
CA PRO A 262 -36.90 -0.14 24.83
C PRO A 262 -36.23 1.16 24.36
N LYS A 263 -34.96 1.08 23.92
CA LYS A 263 -34.22 2.18 23.29
C LYS A 263 -34.11 2.05 21.76
N ALA A 264 -34.77 1.06 21.16
CA ALA A 264 -34.81 0.94 19.71
C ALA A 264 -35.45 2.19 19.10
N ILE A 265 -34.85 2.65 18.01
CA ILE A 265 -35.27 3.79 17.24
C ILE A 265 -36.39 3.31 16.31
N LEU A 266 -37.54 3.98 16.38
CA LEU A 266 -38.67 3.70 15.50
C LEU A 266 -38.43 4.36 14.13
N PRO A 267 -38.95 3.78 13.03
CA PRO A 267 -38.78 4.31 11.68
C PRO A 267 -39.05 5.82 11.57
N ASP A 268 -40.19 6.28 12.13
CA ASP A 268 -40.62 7.69 12.08
C ASP A 268 -39.65 8.67 12.80
N ASN A 269 -38.74 8.14 13.63
CA ASN A 269 -37.75 8.91 14.39
C ASN A 269 -36.31 8.67 13.90
N ASN A 270 -36.14 7.89 12.83
CA ASN A 270 -34.84 7.53 12.30
C ASN A 270 -34.46 8.41 11.11
N ALA A 271 -33.17 8.58 10.88
CA ALA A 271 -32.65 9.04 9.59
C ALA A 271 -31.28 8.42 9.41
N ILE A 272 -31.12 7.65 8.32
CA ILE A 272 -29.89 6.93 8.02
C ILE A 272 -29.38 7.38 6.67
N THR A 273 -28.09 7.68 6.60
CA THR A 273 -27.36 7.92 5.35
C THR A 273 -26.13 7.05 5.29
N GLU A 274 -26.03 6.22 4.26
CA GLU A 274 -24.86 5.43 3.91
C GLU A 274 -24.15 5.94 2.66
N TRP A 275 -22.84 5.70 2.58
CA TRP A 275 -22.06 5.91 1.37
C TRP A 275 -20.87 4.97 1.33
N ILE A 276 -20.30 4.82 0.14
CA ILE A 276 -19.09 4.05 -0.09
C ILE A 276 -17.91 5.02 -0.05
N GLU A 277 -16.90 4.72 0.77
CA GLU A 277 -15.69 5.54 0.88
C GLU A 277 -14.62 5.09 -0.13
N GLY A 278 -14.52 3.79 -0.41
CA GLY A 278 -13.57 3.27 -1.39
C GLY A 278 -14.01 1.93 -1.98
N VAL A 279 -13.69 1.69 -3.25
CA VAL A 279 -13.92 0.40 -3.92
C VAL A 279 -12.63 -0.06 -4.58
N THR A 280 -12.26 -1.30 -4.29
CA THR A 280 -11.14 -2.01 -4.92
C THR A 280 -11.66 -3.24 -5.66
N VAL A 281 -10.77 -3.96 -6.33
CA VAL A 281 -11.11 -5.25 -6.97
C VAL A 281 -11.39 -6.36 -5.95
N SER A 282 -10.96 -6.23 -4.69
CA SER A 282 -11.06 -7.28 -3.66
C SER A 282 -12.01 -6.92 -2.52
N GLY A 283 -12.57 -5.72 -2.51
CA GLY A 283 -13.42 -5.25 -1.43
C GLY A 283 -13.79 -3.79 -1.55
N PHE A 284 -14.53 -3.29 -0.57
CA PHE A 284 -14.96 -1.89 -0.48
C PHE A 284 -15.10 -1.47 0.98
N THR A 285 -14.98 -0.17 1.23
CA THR A 285 -15.25 0.44 2.54
C THR A 285 -16.61 1.13 2.47
N VAL A 286 -17.50 0.79 3.39
CA VAL A 286 -18.80 1.44 3.53
C VAL A 286 -18.87 2.18 4.85
N CYS A 287 -19.43 3.38 4.80
CA CYS A 287 -19.64 4.23 5.95
C CYS A 287 -21.12 4.58 6.08
N MET A 288 -21.55 4.84 7.31
CA MET A 288 -22.88 5.32 7.57
C MET A 288 -22.93 6.25 8.78
N LYS A 289 -23.98 7.09 8.78
CA LYS A 289 -24.40 7.93 9.90
C LYS A 289 -25.89 7.75 10.13
N ASP A 290 -26.28 7.92 11.38
CA ASP A 290 -27.67 8.08 11.77
C ASP A 290 -27.89 9.44 12.46
N ILE A 291 -29.15 9.75 12.77
CA ILE A 291 -29.53 11.04 13.38
C ILE A 291 -29.16 11.16 14.87
N GLN A 292 -28.55 10.14 15.48
CA GLN A 292 -28.35 10.13 16.92
C GLN A 292 -27.14 10.95 17.35
N PRO A 293 -27.16 11.52 18.57
CA PRO A 293 -26.01 12.26 19.11
C PRO A 293 -24.76 11.39 19.15
N PHE A 294 -23.59 12.00 19.02
CA PHE A 294 -22.30 11.29 18.98
C PHE A 294 -22.01 10.41 20.21
N ASP A 295 -22.58 10.74 21.37
CA ASP A 295 -22.48 10.01 22.64
C ASP A 295 -23.76 9.20 22.95
N GLY A 296 -24.64 9.09 21.97
CA GLY A 296 -25.92 8.41 22.04
C GLY A 296 -25.84 6.91 21.82
N HIS A 297 -27.01 6.28 21.90
CA HIS A 297 -27.19 4.90 21.50
C HIS A 297 -27.51 4.85 20.01
N HIS A 298 -26.84 3.96 19.27
CA HIS A 298 -27.03 3.73 17.85
C HIS A 298 -27.51 2.30 17.63
N ASP A 299 -28.58 2.14 16.85
CA ASP A 299 -29.06 0.81 16.47
C ASP A 299 -28.16 0.19 15.40
N ALA A 300 -28.09 -1.14 15.38
CA ALA A 300 -27.39 -1.85 14.32
C ALA A 300 -28.16 -1.70 12.99
N VAL A 301 -27.43 -1.45 11.91
CA VAL A 301 -27.99 -1.27 10.56
C VAL A 301 -27.37 -2.28 9.63
N ASN A 302 -28.17 -2.92 8.78
CA ASN A 302 -27.63 -3.75 7.72
C ASN A 302 -27.40 -2.89 6.47
N ILE A 303 -26.26 -3.04 5.82
CA ILE A 303 -26.05 -2.51 4.47
C ILE A 303 -26.22 -3.65 3.48
N GLU A 304 -27.25 -3.54 2.65
CA GLU A 304 -27.50 -4.44 1.54
C GLU A 304 -26.79 -3.91 0.30
N TYR A 305 -26.02 -4.76 -0.38
CA TYR A 305 -25.20 -4.32 -1.49
C TYR A 305 -25.21 -5.29 -2.67
N LEU A 306 -25.12 -4.73 -3.88
CA LEU A 306 -24.82 -5.43 -5.13
C LEU A 306 -23.45 -4.95 -5.61
N ALA A 307 -22.58 -5.88 -5.98
CA ALA A 307 -21.34 -5.58 -6.68
C ALA A 307 -21.45 -6.07 -8.13
N ILE A 308 -21.52 -5.12 -9.05
CA ILE A 308 -21.83 -5.31 -10.47
C ILE A 308 -20.55 -5.16 -11.27
N GLY A 309 -20.17 -6.22 -11.98
CA GLY A 309 -18.95 -6.25 -12.78
C GLY A 309 -18.57 -7.68 -13.10
N ASP A 310 -17.48 -7.83 -13.83
CA ASP A 310 -16.93 -9.14 -14.13
C ASP A 310 -16.01 -9.58 -13.01
N LEU A 311 -16.28 -10.77 -12.48
CA LEU A 311 -15.34 -11.46 -11.61
C LEU A 311 -13.99 -11.60 -12.31
N ASP A 312 -12.93 -11.62 -11.52
CA ASP A 312 -11.60 -11.89 -12.05
C ASP A 312 -11.64 -13.28 -12.72
N PRO A 313 -11.41 -13.37 -14.05
CA PRO A 313 -11.42 -14.66 -14.73
C PRO A 313 -10.34 -15.62 -14.19
N CYS A 314 -9.40 -15.11 -13.36
CA CYS A 314 -8.42 -15.90 -12.66
C CYS A 314 -8.93 -16.62 -11.41
N ILE A 315 -10.16 -16.36 -10.98
CA ILE A 315 -10.79 -17.10 -9.88
C ILE A 315 -10.86 -18.59 -10.23
N GLY A 316 -10.31 -19.41 -9.33
CA GLY A 316 -10.22 -20.85 -9.54
C GLY A 316 -9.25 -21.27 -10.66
N VAL A 317 -8.55 -20.33 -11.31
CA VAL A 317 -7.54 -20.65 -12.32
C VAL A 317 -6.24 -20.98 -11.60
N SER A 318 -6.00 -22.28 -11.45
CA SER A 318 -4.68 -22.76 -11.10
C SER A 318 -3.80 -22.74 -12.33
N CYS A 319 -2.67 -22.08 -12.19
CA CYS A 319 -1.65 -22.01 -13.22
C CYS A 319 -0.48 -22.89 -12.81
N ASP A 320 -0.12 -23.83 -13.68
CA ASP A 320 1.01 -24.70 -13.43
C ASP A 320 2.33 -23.94 -13.49
N PHE A 321 3.36 -24.53 -12.87
CA PHE A 321 4.73 -24.06 -12.98
C PHE A 321 4.94 -22.62 -12.46
N TYR A 322 4.24 -22.21 -11.41
CA TYR A 322 4.33 -20.85 -10.84
C TYR A 322 3.96 -19.73 -11.81
N ALA A 323 3.33 -20.07 -12.95
CA ALA A 323 2.59 -19.07 -13.69
C ALA A 323 1.55 -18.46 -12.74
N LYS A 324 1.36 -17.15 -12.86
CA LYS A 324 0.25 -16.47 -12.21
C LYS A 324 -0.81 -16.26 -13.26
N CYS A 325 -2.06 -16.54 -12.89
CA CYS A 325 -3.13 -16.14 -13.77
C CYS A 325 -3.15 -14.61 -13.82
N LYS A 326 -3.23 -14.08 -15.04
CA LYS A 326 -3.48 -12.67 -15.29
C LYS A 326 -4.70 -12.56 -16.19
N ALA A 327 -5.61 -11.69 -15.80
CA ALA A 327 -6.74 -11.33 -16.62
C ALA A 327 -6.32 -10.35 -17.73
N PHE A 328 -6.57 -10.71 -18.98
CA PHE A 328 -6.42 -9.86 -20.17
C PHE A 328 -7.75 -9.25 -20.61
N GLY A 329 -8.84 -9.65 -19.96
CA GLY A 329 -10.19 -9.17 -20.16
C GLY A 329 -11.12 -9.87 -19.17
N PRO A 330 -12.40 -9.45 -19.06
CA PRO A 330 -13.34 -10.00 -18.08
C PRO A 330 -13.62 -11.51 -18.20
N LYS A 331 -13.27 -12.11 -19.34
CA LYS A 331 -13.44 -13.55 -19.63
C LYS A 331 -12.18 -14.17 -20.22
N ASP A 332 -11.04 -13.49 -20.10
CA ASP A 332 -9.77 -13.90 -20.68
C ASP A 332 -8.73 -13.99 -19.56
N ALA A 333 -8.64 -15.16 -18.95
CA ALA A 333 -7.60 -15.52 -18.02
C ALA A 333 -6.49 -16.26 -18.76
N ARG A 334 -5.25 -15.83 -18.55
CA ARG A 334 -4.09 -16.53 -19.09
C ARG A 334 -3.07 -16.73 -17.99
N CYS A 335 -2.55 -17.95 -17.92
CA CYS A 335 -1.38 -18.24 -17.12
C CYS A 335 -0.15 -17.61 -17.78
N ILE A 336 0.39 -16.60 -17.12
CA ILE A 336 1.62 -15.95 -17.54
C ILE A 336 2.72 -16.24 -16.54
N CYS A 337 3.95 -16.32 -17.03
CA CYS A 337 5.09 -16.37 -16.15
C CYS A 337 5.29 -15.02 -15.48
N PRO A 338 5.80 -14.98 -14.23
CA PRO A 338 6.24 -13.74 -13.62
C PRO A 338 7.08 -12.93 -14.62
N GLU A 339 6.67 -11.71 -14.95
CA GLU A 339 7.38 -10.84 -15.91
C GLU A 339 8.41 -9.98 -15.19
N ASN A 340 8.04 -9.47 -14.02
CA ASN A 340 8.87 -8.62 -13.19
C ASN A 340 9.28 -9.39 -11.94
N CYS A 341 10.58 -9.50 -11.75
CA CYS A 341 11.18 -9.99 -10.52
C CYS A 341 12.15 -8.91 -10.06
N ASP A 342 12.16 -8.65 -8.77
CA ASP A 342 13.16 -7.78 -8.16
C ASP A 342 14.57 -8.30 -8.51
N ASP A 343 15.53 -7.40 -8.61
CA ASP A 343 16.90 -7.74 -9.01
C ASP A 343 17.83 -7.98 -7.79
N PHE A 344 17.26 -8.15 -6.60
CA PHE A 344 18.03 -8.63 -5.44
C PHE A 344 18.44 -10.09 -5.63
N GLU A 345 19.60 -10.43 -5.10
CA GLU A 345 20.15 -11.77 -4.99
C GLU A 345 19.70 -12.42 -3.67
N ASP A 346 18.72 -13.32 -3.77
CA ASP A 346 18.33 -14.30 -2.76
C ASP A 346 18.48 -15.71 -3.37
N GLN A 347 19.73 -16.01 -3.75
CA GLN A 347 20.03 -17.09 -4.66
C GLN A 347 19.57 -18.46 -4.16
N LYS A 348 19.13 -19.30 -5.08
CA LYS A 348 18.69 -20.68 -4.81
C LYS A 348 19.32 -21.62 -5.81
N CYS A 349 19.82 -22.75 -5.34
CA CYS A 349 20.34 -23.80 -6.20
C CYS A 349 19.22 -24.77 -6.56
N GLY A 350 18.88 -24.86 -7.84
CA GLY A 350 17.93 -25.84 -8.37
C GLY A 350 18.53 -27.23 -8.52
N ASP A 351 17.67 -28.24 -8.53
CA ASP A 351 18.03 -29.65 -8.83
C ASP A 351 18.47 -29.89 -10.28
N ASP A 352 18.28 -28.88 -11.13
CA ASP A 352 18.84 -28.76 -12.46
C ASP A 352 20.27 -28.23 -12.49
N GLY A 353 20.85 -27.92 -11.31
CA GLY A 353 22.20 -27.38 -11.17
C GLY A 353 22.31 -25.90 -11.55
N VAL A 354 21.20 -25.19 -11.71
CA VAL A 354 21.17 -23.77 -12.04
C VAL A 354 21.00 -22.93 -10.77
N THR A 355 21.82 -21.90 -10.64
CA THR A 355 21.61 -20.85 -9.62
C THR A 355 20.55 -19.88 -10.14
N TYR A 356 19.45 -19.79 -9.41
CA TYR A 356 18.42 -18.77 -9.62
C TYR A 356 18.68 -17.58 -8.71
N GLN A 357 18.58 -16.36 -9.25
CA GLN A 357 18.92 -15.14 -8.51
C GLN A 357 18.05 -14.92 -7.28
N ASN A 358 16.77 -15.24 -7.36
CA ASN A 358 15.81 -15.18 -6.26
C ASN A 358 14.64 -16.13 -6.51
N GLN A 359 13.73 -16.24 -5.53
CA GLN A 359 12.52 -17.06 -5.66
C GLN A 359 11.70 -16.69 -6.90
N CYS A 360 11.52 -15.40 -7.20
CA CYS A 360 10.77 -14.99 -8.38
C CYS A 360 11.43 -15.45 -9.69
N LYS A 361 12.75 -15.34 -9.83
CA LYS A 361 13.46 -15.83 -11.03
C LYS A 361 13.44 -17.36 -11.13
N LEU A 362 13.46 -18.08 -10.00
CA LEU A 362 13.26 -19.53 -9.95
C LEU A 362 11.86 -19.90 -10.45
N GLU A 363 10.82 -19.25 -9.91
CA GLU A 363 9.43 -19.42 -10.32
C GLU A 363 9.21 -19.05 -11.79
N GLN A 364 9.81 -17.95 -12.24
CA GLN A 364 9.83 -17.52 -13.63
C GLN A 364 10.47 -18.58 -14.53
N ALA A 365 11.59 -19.17 -14.10
CA ALA A 365 12.26 -20.21 -14.87
C ALA A 365 11.46 -21.51 -14.90
N MET A 366 10.91 -21.95 -13.76
CA MET A 366 10.00 -23.09 -13.70
C MET A 366 8.83 -22.89 -14.66
N CYS A 367 8.26 -21.69 -14.66
CA CYS A 367 7.16 -21.30 -15.53
C CYS A 367 7.55 -21.35 -17.00
N ASN A 368 8.63 -20.66 -17.37
CA ASN A 368 9.10 -20.55 -18.74
C ASN A 368 9.51 -21.91 -19.31
N GLN A 369 10.16 -22.74 -18.49
CA GLN A 369 10.62 -24.07 -18.87
C GLN A 369 9.53 -25.14 -18.75
N ARG A 370 8.39 -24.82 -18.12
CA ARG A 370 7.33 -25.77 -17.74
C ARG A 370 7.90 -26.99 -17.03
N LYS A 371 8.76 -26.74 -16.04
CA LYS A 371 9.47 -27.76 -15.27
C LYS A 371 9.48 -27.36 -13.80
N ILE A 372 9.12 -28.29 -12.92
CA ILE A 372 9.31 -28.11 -11.48
C ILE A 372 10.81 -28.28 -11.21
N ILE A 373 11.40 -27.29 -10.56
CA ILE A 373 12.80 -27.28 -10.16
C ILE A 373 12.81 -27.31 -8.63
N THR A 374 13.26 -28.39 -8.01
CA THR A 374 13.32 -28.37 -6.54
C THR A 374 14.54 -27.58 -6.08
N VAL A 375 14.39 -26.76 -5.03
CA VAL A 375 15.53 -26.10 -4.41
C VAL A 375 16.31 -27.16 -3.64
N VAL A 376 17.54 -27.44 -4.09
CA VAL A 376 18.46 -28.36 -3.41
C VAL A 376 18.95 -27.72 -2.12
N HIS A 377 19.31 -26.43 -2.19
CA HIS A 377 19.67 -25.62 -1.04
C HIS A 377 19.57 -24.12 -1.34
N GLU A 378 19.48 -23.32 -0.28
CA GLU A 378 19.62 -21.86 -0.35
C GLU A 378 21.06 -21.48 -0.72
N GLY A 379 21.23 -20.37 -1.43
CA GLY A 379 22.47 -19.90 -2.01
C GLY A 379 22.75 -20.44 -3.42
N PRO A 380 23.85 -20.00 -4.07
CA PRO A 380 24.23 -20.46 -5.40
C PRO A 380 24.63 -21.92 -5.44
N CYS A 381 24.44 -22.60 -6.59
CA CYS A 381 24.96 -23.96 -6.82
C CYS A 381 26.50 -24.03 -6.82
N PHE A 382 27.17 -22.91 -7.08
CA PHE A 382 28.61 -22.79 -6.95
C PHE A 382 28.99 -22.39 -5.51
N PRO A 383 30.18 -22.76 -5.02
CA PRO A 383 30.64 -22.34 -3.71
C PRO A 383 30.59 -20.83 -3.57
N PHE A 384 30.00 -20.31 -2.48
CA PHE A 384 30.00 -18.88 -2.20
C PHE A 384 31.43 -18.35 -2.18
N ILE A 385 31.72 -17.41 -3.09
CA ILE A 385 33.06 -16.85 -3.28
C ILE A 385 33.10 -15.55 -2.52
N LEU A 386 33.98 -15.46 -1.53
CA LEU A 386 34.25 -14.25 -0.79
C LEU A 386 35.75 -14.05 -0.67
N HIS A 387 36.23 -12.93 -1.19
CA HIS A 387 37.55 -12.39 -0.93
C HIS A 387 37.42 -11.32 0.14
N ARG A 388 38.39 -11.28 1.05
CA ARG A 388 38.50 -10.19 2.02
C ARG A 388 39.91 -9.64 1.98
N GLY A 389 40.05 -8.38 2.35
CA GLY A 389 41.35 -7.78 2.45
C GLY A 389 41.33 -6.45 3.18
N ARG A 390 42.54 -5.93 3.37
CA ARG A 390 42.80 -4.58 3.86
C ARG A 390 43.79 -3.93 2.93
N VAL A 391 43.50 -2.71 2.49
CA VAL A 391 44.40 -1.92 1.67
C VAL A 391 44.74 -0.58 2.31
N ARG A 392 45.98 -0.13 2.16
CA ARG A 392 46.44 1.21 2.55
C ARG A 392 46.23 2.20 1.41
N LEU A 393 45.61 3.34 1.69
CA LEU A 393 45.37 4.44 0.74
C LEU A 393 46.11 5.74 1.08
N THR A 394 46.65 5.92 2.29
CA THR A 394 47.42 7.10 2.76
C THR A 394 46.82 8.47 2.37
N LEU A 395 46.02 9.05 3.25
CA LEU A 395 45.34 10.35 3.08
C LEU A 395 46.03 11.45 3.92
N ASP A 396 47.26 11.83 3.54
CA ASP A 396 48.08 12.81 4.27
C ASP A 396 47.88 14.26 3.78
N THR A 397 48.14 14.50 2.49
CA THR A 397 48.19 15.79 1.80
C THR A 397 47.16 15.86 0.66
N THR A 398 46.62 14.71 0.28
CA THR A 398 45.54 14.56 -0.70
C THR A 398 44.26 14.16 0.00
N ASP A 399 43.17 14.84 -0.32
CA ASP A 399 41.82 14.58 0.19
C ASP A 399 41.23 13.25 -0.29
N VAL A 400 41.61 12.80 -1.49
CA VAL A 400 41.14 11.56 -2.12
C VAL A 400 42.29 10.71 -2.63
N GLN A 401 42.25 9.42 -2.33
CA GLN A 401 43.13 8.40 -2.92
C GLN A 401 42.31 7.20 -3.39
N CYS A 402 42.73 6.65 -4.53
CA CYS A 402 42.12 5.48 -5.16
C CYS A 402 43.17 4.42 -5.43
N ARG A 403 42.79 3.15 -5.32
CA ARG A 403 43.67 2.03 -5.64
C ARG A 403 42.90 0.86 -6.22
N THR A 404 43.37 0.37 -7.36
CA THR A 404 42.87 -0.88 -7.95
C THR A 404 43.43 -2.08 -7.21
N ILE A 405 42.54 -2.97 -6.80
CA ILE A 405 42.82 -4.18 -6.03
C ILE A 405 42.50 -5.39 -6.91
N ALA A 406 43.53 -6.16 -7.25
CA ALA A 406 43.33 -7.45 -7.89
C ALA A 406 42.94 -8.50 -6.83
N TYR A 407 41.95 -9.34 -7.12
CA TYR A 407 41.62 -10.45 -6.26
C TYR A 407 42.75 -11.47 -6.24
N THR A 408 43.14 -11.91 -5.04
CA THR A 408 44.24 -12.85 -4.81
C THR A 408 44.05 -14.15 -5.59
N THR A 409 42.81 -14.62 -5.72
CA THR A 409 42.46 -15.76 -6.58
C THR A 409 41.42 -15.31 -7.59
N GLN A 410 41.67 -15.60 -8.87
CA GLN A 410 40.77 -15.29 -9.98
C GLN A 410 39.72 -16.41 -10.14
N ASN A 411 38.85 -16.55 -9.14
CA ASN A 411 37.84 -17.61 -9.08
C ASN A 411 36.40 -17.09 -9.20
N PHE A 412 36.17 -15.77 -9.24
CA PHE A 412 34.85 -15.23 -9.56
C PHE A 412 34.39 -15.67 -10.95
N LEU A 413 33.12 -16.04 -11.04
CA LEU A 413 32.49 -16.55 -12.24
C LEU A 413 32.10 -15.41 -13.19
N PRO A 414 32.34 -15.50 -14.52
CA PRO A 414 32.11 -14.41 -15.47
C PRO A 414 30.68 -13.88 -15.57
N ASN A 415 29.67 -14.70 -15.26
CA ASN A 415 28.25 -14.38 -15.48
C ASN A 415 27.52 -13.95 -14.20
N TYR A 416 28.24 -13.77 -13.09
CA TYR A 416 27.66 -13.37 -11.82
C TYR A 416 28.28 -12.07 -11.37
N LYS A 417 27.45 -11.22 -10.78
CA LYS A 417 27.89 -9.92 -10.30
C LYS A 417 28.83 -10.10 -9.11
N VAL A 418 29.89 -9.31 -9.08
CA VAL A 418 30.73 -9.17 -7.90
C VAL A 418 30.25 -7.93 -7.17
N HIS A 419 29.94 -8.09 -5.89
CA HIS A 419 29.60 -7.01 -4.99
C HIS A 419 30.79 -6.70 -4.08
N VAL A 420 30.97 -5.44 -3.71
CA VAL A 420 32.05 -5.06 -2.79
C VAL A 420 31.49 -4.22 -1.65
N GLN A 421 31.74 -4.67 -0.43
CA GLN A 421 31.47 -3.90 0.78
C GLN A 421 32.79 -3.41 1.36
N ALA A 422 32.86 -2.14 1.72
CA ALA A 422 34.08 -1.49 2.17
C ALA A 422 33.82 -0.62 3.42
N SER A 423 34.83 -0.51 4.28
CA SER A 423 34.80 0.37 5.44
C SER A 423 36.17 0.95 5.74
N VAL A 424 36.21 2.23 6.06
CA VAL A 424 37.46 2.91 6.43
C VAL A 424 37.86 2.50 7.85
N ASN A 425 39.16 2.25 8.03
CA ASN A 425 39.74 1.97 9.33
C ASN A 425 41.17 2.51 9.48
N TYR A 426 41.60 2.59 10.75
CA TYR A 426 42.93 3.03 11.17
C TYR A 426 43.60 1.94 12.02
N PHE A 427 43.56 0.68 11.55
CA PHE A 427 43.86 -0.50 12.38
C PHE A 427 45.19 -0.47 13.14
N SER A 428 46.20 0.23 12.61
CA SER A 428 47.54 0.36 13.21
C SER A 428 47.60 1.31 14.39
N SER A 429 46.52 2.07 14.67
CA SER A 429 46.42 2.87 15.88
C SER A 429 46.37 1.97 17.13
N GLY A 430 46.79 2.47 18.29
CA GLY A 430 46.60 1.74 19.54
C GLY A 430 45.13 1.73 19.96
N ALA A 431 44.64 0.65 20.60
CA ALA A 431 43.25 0.57 21.09
C ALA A 431 42.81 1.76 21.97
N ASN A 432 43.77 2.35 22.70
CA ASN A 432 43.59 3.51 23.57
C ASN A 432 44.26 4.78 23.00
N ALA A 433 44.46 4.86 21.68
CA ALA A 433 44.97 6.07 21.06
C ALA A 433 44.07 7.26 21.45
N SER A 434 44.68 8.33 21.94
CA SER A 434 43.99 9.57 22.30
C SER A 434 43.58 10.39 21.08
N PHE A 435 44.11 10.05 19.91
CA PHE A 435 43.82 10.71 18.65
C PHE A 435 42.68 9.99 17.92
N ILE A 436 41.64 10.75 17.58
CA ILE A 436 40.51 10.30 16.74
C ILE A 436 40.63 10.98 15.38
N HIS A 437 40.68 10.18 14.33
CA HIS A 437 40.80 10.62 12.95
C HIS A 437 39.55 11.37 12.50
N ASP A 438 39.67 12.04 11.35
CA ASP A 438 38.50 12.66 10.73
C ASP A 438 37.64 11.58 10.09
N ALA A 439 36.33 11.84 10.02
CA ALA A 439 35.42 10.98 9.29
C ALA A 439 35.92 10.82 7.86
N ALA A 440 35.82 9.63 7.31
CA ALA A 440 36.19 9.35 5.93
C ALA A 440 35.11 8.50 5.30
N VAL A 441 34.86 8.71 4.02
CA VAL A 441 33.91 7.93 3.22
C VAL A 441 34.69 7.08 2.24
N VAL A 442 34.10 5.95 1.87
CA VAL A 442 34.68 5.00 0.94
C VAL A 442 33.65 4.66 -0.13
N TRP A 443 34.12 4.53 -1.36
CA TRP A 443 33.34 4.02 -2.46
C TRP A 443 34.19 3.09 -3.32
N THR A 444 33.51 2.36 -4.18
CA THR A 444 34.13 1.44 -5.14
C THR A 444 33.81 1.86 -6.56
N GLU A 445 34.66 1.45 -7.48
CA GLU A 445 34.60 1.72 -8.92
C GLU A 445 35.08 0.50 -9.70
N GLU A 446 34.66 0.37 -10.95
CA GLU A 446 35.14 -0.66 -11.90
C GLU A 446 35.10 -2.12 -11.38
N ILE A 447 34.12 -2.46 -10.54
CA ILE A 447 34.00 -3.83 -10.00
C ILE A 447 33.79 -4.82 -11.16
N ASN A 448 34.70 -5.78 -11.27
CA ASN A 448 34.62 -6.89 -12.23
C ASN A 448 35.08 -8.19 -11.58
N ILE A 449 35.26 -9.27 -12.34
CA ILE A 449 35.66 -10.58 -11.81
C ILE A 449 37.15 -10.67 -11.43
N SER A 450 37.96 -9.69 -11.81
CA SER A 450 39.42 -9.72 -11.66
C SER A 450 39.95 -8.70 -10.67
N ASN A 451 39.32 -7.53 -10.63
CA ASN A 451 39.70 -6.44 -9.75
C ASN A 451 38.50 -5.51 -9.49
N PHE A 452 38.73 -4.58 -8.58
CA PHE A 452 37.89 -3.40 -8.35
C PHE A 452 38.80 -2.26 -7.94
N THR A 453 38.36 -1.03 -8.15
CA THR A 453 39.02 0.16 -7.62
C THR A 453 38.30 0.59 -6.34
N VAL A 454 39.07 0.90 -5.30
CA VAL A 454 38.53 1.44 -4.06
C VAL A 454 39.13 2.80 -3.80
N CYS A 455 38.26 3.74 -3.43
CA CYS A 455 38.61 5.12 -3.19
C CYS A 455 38.13 5.53 -1.80
N ALA A 456 38.89 6.40 -1.15
CA ALA A 456 38.48 7.00 0.11
C ALA A 456 38.71 8.51 0.08
N LEU A 457 37.76 9.25 0.66
CA LEU A 457 37.84 10.70 0.87
C LEU A 457 37.79 10.99 2.36
N LYS A 458 38.78 11.74 2.86
CA LYS A 458 38.79 12.25 4.24
C LYS A 458 37.97 13.54 4.33
N ALA A 459 37.02 13.58 5.25
CA ALA A 459 36.20 14.77 5.49
C ALA A 459 37.03 15.91 6.12
N GLY A 460 36.72 17.15 5.74
CA GLY A 460 37.39 18.36 6.25
C GLY A 460 38.33 19.01 5.22
N ARG A 461 39.18 19.94 5.69
CA ARG A 461 40.09 20.75 4.85
C ARG A 461 41.55 20.28 4.89
N ASN A 462 41.83 19.13 5.51
CA ASN A 462 43.19 18.66 5.81
C ASN A 462 44.01 19.62 6.69
N ASP A 463 43.35 20.46 7.50
CA ASP A 463 44.00 21.45 8.37
C ASP A 463 44.60 20.84 9.66
N ARG A 464 44.49 19.51 9.85
CA ARG A 464 44.89 18.80 11.07
C ARG A 464 45.87 17.67 10.72
N ASP A 465 47.11 17.85 11.16
CA ASP A 465 48.15 16.82 11.06
C ASP A 465 47.74 15.57 11.85
N THR A 466 47.96 14.40 11.24
CA THR A 466 47.68 13.09 11.84
C THR A 466 48.99 12.49 12.37
N PRO A 467 49.02 11.93 13.59
CA PRO A 467 50.25 11.40 14.20
C PRO A 467 50.91 10.26 13.42
N ASP A 468 50.17 9.61 12.53
CA ASP A 468 50.58 8.46 11.73
C ASP A 468 50.86 8.80 10.25
N ASN A 469 50.95 10.09 9.91
CA ASN A 469 51.14 10.60 8.54
C ASN A 469 50.04 10.14 7.57
N GLY A 470 48.79 10.18 8.00
CA GLY A 470 47.61 9.97 7.15
C GLY A 470 47.33 8.51 6.86
N ASP A 471 47.76 7.59 7.72
CA ASP A 471 47.67 6.15 7.48
C ASP A 471 46.23 5.62 7.53
N THR A 472 45.57 5.73 6.39
CA THR A 472 44.20 5.29 6.18
C THR A 472 44.16 3.93 5.49
N PHE A 473 43.34 3.03 6.03
CA PHE A 473 43.11 1.71 5.47
C PHE A 473 41.64 1.53 5.11
N VAL A 474 41.40 0.66 4.14
CA VAL A 474 40.06 0.21 3.78
C VAL A 474 40.00 -1.29 3.93
N ASP A 475 39.11 -1.73 4.79
CA ASP A 475 38.70 -3.13 4.87
C ASP A 475 37.64 -3.36 3.81
N PHE A 476 37.79 -4.44 3.05
CA PHE A 476 36.82 -4.80 2.04
C PHE A 476 36.49 -6.29 2.11
N ILE A 477 35.26 -6.59 1.73
CA ILE A 477 34.86 -7.91 1.27
C ILE A 477 34.35 -7.76 -0.16
N ALA A 478 34.81 -8.64 -1.04
CA ALA A 478 34.27 -8.78 -2.38
C ALA A 478 33.66 -10.16 -2.45
N TYR A 479 32.40 -10.25 -2.86
CA TYR A 479 31.70 -11.52 -2.91
C TYR A 479 30.83 -11.62 -4.16
N GLN A 480 30.45 -12.85 -4.48
CA GLN A 480 29.61 -13.15 -5.62
C GLN A 480 28.49 -14.09 -5.18
N GLY A 481 27.26 -13.66 -5.45
CA GLY A 481 26.06 -14.33 -4.98
C GLY A 481 25.67 -13.96 -3.56
N SER A 482 24.65 -14.66 -3.05
CA SER A 482 24.14 -14.51 -1.68
C SER A 482 24.14 -15.86 -0.98
N PRO A 483 24.86 -16.04 0.15
CA PRO A 483 24.84 -17.32 0.87
C PRO A 483 23.50 -17.53 1.60
N ALA A 484 23.26 -18.76 2.06
CA ALA A 484 22.09 -19.07 2.88
C ALA A 484 22.00 -18.13 4.10
N GLY A 485 20.81 -17.59 4.35
CA GLY A 485 20.56 -16.63 5.44
C GLY A 485 20.85 -15.16 5.11
N ALA A 486 21.26 -14.87 3.86
CA ALA A 486 21.55 -13.52 3.39
C ALA A 486 20.82 -13.20 2.06
N VAL A 487 20.74 -11.91 1.77
CA VAL A 487 20.23 -11.30 0.54
C VAL A 487 21.19 -10.19 0.17
N ALA A 488 21.60 -10.11 -1.10
CA ALA A 488 22.44 -9.04 -1.61
C ALA A 488 21.70 -8.26 -2.70
N GLY A 489 22.13 -7.04 -2.99
CA GLY A 489 21.60 -6.32 -4.13
C GLY A 489 22.38 -5.04 -4.41
N GLU A 490 21.93 -4.31 -5.42
CA GLU A 490 22.43 -2.99 -5.76
C GLU A 490 21.24 -2.08 -6.01
N GLU A 491 21.22 -0.91 -5.36
CA GLU A 491 20.27 0.14 -5.69
C GLU A 491 20.94 1.25 -6.49
N THR A 492 20.24 1.79 -7.48
CA THR A 492 20.65 3.05 -8.12
C THR A 492 19.87 4.18 -7.48
N LEU A 493 20.57 5.19 -6.95
CA LEU A 493 19.91 6.35 -6.38
C LEU A 493 19.48 7.32 -7.49
N ASN A 494 18.32 7.95 -7.28
CA ASN A 494 17.84 9.02 -8.15
C ASN A 494 18.82 10.19 -8.16
N ASN A 495 18.96 10.87 -9.30
CA ASN A 495 19.82 12.05 -9.41
C ASN A 495 19.46 13.10 -8.34
N TRP A 496 20.47 13.63 -7.64
CA TRP A 496 20.28 14.66 -6.62
C TRP A 496 21.34 15.77 -6.75
N TRP A 497 21.07 16.93 -6.15
CA TRP A 497 21.86 18.16 -6.36
C TRP A 497 22.48 18.71 -5.07
N ASP A 498 21.80 18.53 -3.94
CA ASP A 498 22.31 18.82 -2.59
C ASP A 498 21.53 17.95 -1.61
N GLY A 499 22.07 17.81 -0.41
CA GLY A 499 21.38 17.26 0.74
C GLY A 499 21.41 15.74 0.76
N THR A 500 20.44 15.18 1.48
CA THR A 500 20.30 13.75 1.66
C THR A 500 19.31 13.19 0.64
N THR A 501 19.65 12.07 0.03
CA THR A 501 18.75 11.29 -0.82
C THR A 501 18.62 9.88 -0.26
N CYS A 502 17.43 9.30 -0.34
CA CYS A 502 17.16 7.97 0.16
C CYS A 502 16.39 7.15 -0.88
N THR A 503 16.65 5.84 -0.92
CA THR A 503 15.88 4.88 -1.71
C THR A 503 15.43 3.72 -0.83
N ALA A 504 14.20 3.25 -1.03
CA ALA A 504 13.67 2.12 -0.28
C ALA A 504 14.08 0.79 -0.94
N VAL A 505 14.49 -0.16 -0.12
CA VAL A 505 14.83 -1.53 -0.51
C VAL A 505 13.77 -2.47 0.05
N SER A 506 13.22 -3.32 -0.82
CA SER A 506 12.30 -4.39 -0.42
C SER A 506 13.09 -5.69 -0.23
N LEU A 507 12.84 -6.38 0.88
CA LEU A 507 13.42 -7.68 1.20
C LEU A 507 12.39 -8.80 0.96
N PRO A 508 12.82 -10.00 0.54
CA PRO A 508 11.92 -11.13 0.31
C PRO A 508 11.09 -11.48 1.56
N SER A 509 9.79 -11.65 1.37
CA SER A 509 8.85 -11.95 2.46
C SER A 509 9.23 -13.25 3.18
N ASN A 510 9.13 -13.25 4.51
CA ASN A 510 9.49 -14.38 5.39
C ASN A 510 10.97 -14.80 5.33
N LYS A 511 11.86 -14.05 4.67
CA LYS A 511 13.30 -14.35 4.66
C LYS A 511 13.94 -14.15 6.04
N PHE A 512 13.55 -13.09 6.73
CA PHE A 512 14.09 -12.72 8.02
C PHE A 512 13.01 -12.80 9.11
N THR A 513 13.31 -13.49 10.21
CA THR A 513 12.43 -13.59 11.39
C THR A 513 12.62 -12.44 12.37
N SER A 514 13.72 -11.71 12.25
CA SER A 514 14.06 -10.50 13.01
C SER A 514 14.75 -9.50 12.10
N ASN A 515 14.86 -8.23 12.50
CA ASN A 515 15.48 -7.20 11.69
C ASN A 515 16.92 -7.61 11.33
N PRO A 516 17.26 -7.76 10.04
CA PRO A 516 18.56 -8.24 9.62
C PRO A 516 19.68 -7.25 9.94
N TYR A 517 20.91 -7.73 9.87
CA TYR A 517 22.10 -6.91 9.78
C TYR A 517 22.23 -6.45 8.33
N VAL A 518 22.38 -5.15 8.12
CA VAL A 518 22.54 -4.60 6.77
C VAL A 518 23.89 -3.91 6.70
N VAL A 519 24.69 -4.27 5.70
CA VAL A 519 25.88 -3.52 5.30
C VAL A 519 25.69 -2.92 3.92
N VAL A 520 26.14 -1.67 3.75
CA VAL A 520 26.02 -0.93 2.49
C VAL A 520 27.34 -0.27 2.13
N SER A 521 27.60 -0.13 0.83
CA SER A 521 28.79 0.55 0.31
C SER A 521 28.47 1.27 -1.00
N ALA A 522 28.92 2.52 -1.09
CA ALA A 522 28.73 3.32 -2.29
C ALA A 522 29.56 2.78 -3.47
N LEU A 523 28.97 2.84 -4.65
CA LEU A 523 29.54 2.45 -5.93
C LEU A 523 29.32 3.58 -6.94
N HIS A 524 30.40 4.13 -7.47
CA HIS A 524 30.31 5.20 -8.46
C HIS A 524 30.18 4.61 -9.87
N GLY A 525 29.08 4.92 -10.57
CA GLY A 525 28.89 4.56 -11.97
C GLY A 525 29.68 5.45 -12.94
N VAL A 526 30.13 6.62 -12.50
CA VAL A 526 30.99 7.53 -13.27
C VAL A 526 32.35 7.66 -12.58
N LEU A 527 33.39 7.24 -13.29
CA LEU A 527 34.76 7.13 -12.77
C LEU A 527 35.37 8.49 -12.41
N ASP A 528 36.27 8.49 -11.42
CA ASP A 528 37.10 9.63 -10.99
C ASP A 528 36.32 10.88 -10.53
N ARG A 529 35.02 10.76 -10.24
CA ARG A 529 34.21 11.87 -9.73
C ARG A 529 34.32 12.02 -8.22
N LYS A 530 35.32 12.79 -7.81
CA LYS A 530 35.54 13.13 -6.39
C LYS A 530 34.36 13.87 -5.71
N HIS A 531 33.54 14.58 -6.49
CA HIS A 531 32.38 15.31 -5.95
C HIS A 531 31.24 14.39 -5.50
N ASP A 532 31.19 13.16 -6.01
CA ASP A 532 30.13 12.18 -5.69
C ASP A 532 30.38 11.46 -4.35
N ALA A 533 31.49 11.77 -3.67
CA ALA A 533 31.85 11.18 -2.38
C ALA A 533 30.82 11.52 -1.29
N ALA A 534 30.13 10.48 -0.82
CA ALA A 534 29.02 10.60 0.10
C ALA A 534 29.15 9.66 1.30
N THR A 535 28.60 10.10 2.44
CA THR A 535 28.26 9.19 3.55
C THR A 535 27.11 8.29 3.12
N ALA A 536 27.10 7.04 3.60
CA ALA A 536 26.06 6.07 3.32
C ALA A 536 25.62 5.38 4.62
N TRP A 537 24.30 5.32 4.85
CA TRP A 537 23.70 4.68 6.02
C TRP A 537 22.36 4.05 5.65
N VAL A 538 21.77 3.32 6.60
CA VAL A 538 20.46 2.71 6.43
C VAL A 538 19.43 3.30 7.39
N GLU A 539 18.18 3.38 6.96
CA GLU A 539 17.05 3.86 7.75
C GLU A 539 15.99 2.76 7.88
N ASP A 540 15.28 2.77 9.02
CA ASP A 540 14.02 2.03 9.21
C ASP A 540 14.11 0.53 8.86
N ILE A 541 15.16 -0.16 9.33
CA ILE A 541 15.33 -1.59 9.07
C ILE A 541 14.17 -2.39 9.68
N THR A 542 13.49 -3.16 8.84
CA THR A 542 12.44 -4.14 9.20
C THR A 542 12.79 -5.51 8.63
N THR A 543 11.96 -6.52 8.90
CA THR A 543 12.11 -7.87 8.32
C THR A 543 11.83 -7.92 6.81
N SER A 544 11.18 -6.90 6.25
CA SER A 544 10.72 -6.88 4.85
C SER A 544 11.23 -5.68 4.05
N SER A 545 11.88 -4.70 4.68
CA SER A 545 12.38 -3.50 3.99
C SER A 545 13.36 -2.71 4.85
N PHE A 546 14.11 -1.82 4.20
CA PHE A 546 14.88 -0.74 4.82
C PHE A 546 15.04 0.38 3.79
N LYS A 547 15.60 1.54 4.16
CA LYS A 547 16.03 2.54 3.16
C LYS A 547 17.54 2.69 3.21
N ILE A 548 18.13 2.99 2.06
CA ILE A 548 19.53 3.37 1.92
C ILE A 548 19.56 4.87 1.69
N CYS A 549 20.35 5.58 2.47
CA CYS A 549 20.46 7.03 2.38
C CYS A 549 21.91 7.44 2.13
N LEU A 550 22.09 8.40 1.23
CA LEU A 550 23.37 9.02 0.91
C LEU A 550 23.31 10.51 1.14
N ARG A 551 24.43 11.07 1.60
CA ARG A 551 24.65 12.52 1.65
C ARG A 551 26.09 12.87 1.30
N GLU A 552 26.25 13.79 0.37
CA GLU A 552 27.54 14.31 -0.08
C GLU A 552 28.37 14.94 1.05
N LEU A 553 29.70 14.86 0.94
CA LEU A 553 30.63 15.54 1.88
C LEU A 553 30.95 16.98 1.50
N GLN A 554 30.73 17.40 0.26
CA GLN A 554 30.97 18.76 -0.23
C GLN A 554 29.78 19.20 -1.10
N ASN A 555 29.03 20.22 -0.65
CA ASN A 555 27.81 20.71 -1.31
C ASN A 555 28.04 21.35 -2.69
N PHE A 556 28.36 20.57 -3.74
CA PHE A 556 28.56 21.10 -5.09
C PHE A 556 28.37 20.03 -6.20
N GLY A 557 27.28 20.12 -6.96
CA GLY A 557 27.16 19.50 -8.29
C GLY A 557 25.98 18.55 -8.47
N LEU A 558 25.83 18.01 -9.69
CA LEU A 558 24.84 16.98 -9.99
C LEU A 558 25.43 15.60 -9.72
N HIS A 559 24.87 14.92 -8.73
CA HIS A 559 25.12 13.51 -8.42
C HIS A 559 24.26 12.65 -9.35
N LYS A 560 24.88 11.81 -10.17
CA LYS A 560 24.19 10.97 -11.16
C LYS A 560 24.86 9.61 -11.28
N ASP A 561 24.05 8.58 -11.49
CA ASP A 561 24.49 7.18 -11.68
C ASP A 561 25.29 6.65 -10.46
N ILE A 562 24.97 7.13 -9.25
CA ILE A 562 25.51 6.60 -8.01
C ILE A 562 24.67 5.41 -7.58
N LYS A 563 25.36 4.33 -7.25
CA LYS A 563 24.77 3.07 -6.84
C LYS A 563 25.24 2.70 -5.44
N VAL A 564 24.52 1.80 -4.81
CA VAL A 564 24.88 1.27 -3.50
C VAL A 564 24.72 -0.24 -3.53
N ASP A 565 25.84 -0.94 -3.35
CA ASP A 565 25.81 -2.36 -3.05
C ASP A 565 25.35 -2.54 -1.61
N TRP A 566 24.38 -3.44 -1.40
CA TRP A 566 23.86 -3.76 -0.08
C TRP A 566 23.84 -5.26 0.18
N PHE A 567 23.97 -5.63 1.45
CA PHE A 567 23.98 -7.01 1.91
C PHE A 567 23.25 -7.11 3.25
N ALA A 568 22.07 -7.72 3.22
CA ALA A 568 21.22 -7.96 4.38
C ALA A 568 21.35 -9.44 4.80
N TYR A 569 21.63 -9.71 6.07
CA TYR A 569 21.80 -11.08 6.55
C TYR A 569 21.35 -11.24 8.00
N ASP A 570 20.84 -12.42 8.34
CA ASP A 570 20.67 -12.82 9.74
C ASP A 570 21.80 -13.76 10.14
N THR A 571 22.07 -14.78 9.34
CA THR A 571 23.18 -15.71 9.56
C THR A 571 24.02 -15.84 8.31
N LEU A 572 25.30 -16.15 8.50
CA LEU A 572 26.25 -16.44 7.42
C LEU A 572 26.82 -17.84 7.60
N PRO A 573 27.26 -18.51 6.52
CA PRO A 573 27.86 -19.83 6.60
C PRO A 573 29.03 -19.86 7.59
N SER A 574 29.07 -20.88 8.45
CA SER A 574 30.13 -21.06 9.44
C SER A 574 31.53 -21.14 8.83
N THR A 575 31.64 -21.54 7.56
CA THR A 575 32.87 -21.56 6.77
C THR A 575 33.49 -20.19 6.56
N LEU A 576 32.72 -19.09 6.67
CA LEU A 576 33.23 -17.73 6.59
C LEU A 576 33.93 -17.28 7.87
N SER A 577 33.78 -18.02 8.98
CA SER A 577 34.31 -17.64 10.29
C SER A 577 33.95 -16.18 10.64
N SER A 578 32.71 -15.77 10.37
CA SER A 578 32.24 -14.42 10.61
C SER A 578 31.60 -14.23 11.99
N GLU A 579 31.62 -13.00 12.49
CA GLU A 579 30.86 -12.51 13.64
C GLU A 579 30.07 -11.26 13.25
N ARG A 580 29.03 -10.95 14.03
CA ARG A 580 28.17 -9.79 13.79
C ARG A 580 27.76 -9.17 15.12
N HIS A 581 27.82 -7.84 15.19
CA HIS A 581 27.37 -7.10 16.37
C HIS A 581 26.55 -5.88 15.98
N LYS A 582 25.57 -5.54 16.82
CA LYS A 582 24.89 -4.26 16.81
C LYS A 582 25.43 -3.37 17.93
N LEU A 583 25.83 -2.15 17.60
CA LEU A 583 26.29 -1.16 18.56
C LEU A 583 25.31 0.00 18.60
N SER A 584 24.60 0.14 19.71
CA SER A 584 23.70 1.28 19.93
C SER A 584 24.47 2.47 20.47
N PHE A 585 24.42 3.60 19.77
CA PHE A 585 24.90 4.91 20.17
C PHE A 585 23.68 5.77 20.50
N LYS A 586 23.48 6.13 21.77
CA LYS A 586 22.32 6.93 22.19
C LYS A 586 22.40 8.39 21.77
N ASN A 587 23.63 8.89 21.60
CA ASN A 587 23.94 10.28 21.26
C ASN A 587 23.24 11.33 22.16
N ASP A 588 23.01 10.97 23.42
CA ASP A 588 22.30 11.77 24.43
C ASP A 588 23.18 12.83 25.13
N TYR A 589 24.39 13.09 24.60
CA TYR A 589 25.32 14.09 25.10
C TYR A 589 26.15 14.71 23.95
N LEU A 590 26.72 15.89 24.20
CA LEU A 590 27.61 16.55 23.24
C LEU A 590 28.95 15.81 23.15
N PRO A 591 29.42 15.41 21.95
CA PRO A 591 30.68 14.71 21.80
C PRO A 591 31.86 15.63 22.12
N LEU A 592 32.86 15.09 22.80
CA LEU A 592 33.98 15.87 23.32
C LEU A 592 34.90 16.34 22.18
N ALA A 593 35.48 17.53 22.34
CA ALA A 593 36.51 18.02 21.43
C ALA A 593 37.75 17.10 21.38
N SER A 594 38.06 16.41 22.49
CA SER A 594 39.12 15.40 22.55
C SER A 594 38.86 14.18 21.69
N ASP A 595 37.60 13.85 21.44
CA ASP A 595 37.19 12.73 20.57
C ASP A 595 36.91 13.20 19.14
N ASN A 596 37.45 14.36 18.74
CA ASN A 596 37.19 14.99 17.44
C ASN A 596 35.67 15.18 17.16
N HIS A 597 34.89 15.41 18.21
CA HIS A 597 33.43 15.51 18.12
C HIS A 597 32.77 14.27 17.51
N ALA A 598 33.34 13.07 17.73
CA ALA A 598 32.75 11.79 17.36
C ALA A 598 32.30 11.02 18.62
N PHE A 599 31.37 10.07 18.43
CA PHE A 599 31.00 9.10 19.46
C PHE A 599 31.71 7.78 19.20
N CYS A 600 32.54 7.33 20.14
CA CYS A 600 33.33 6.11 19.98
C CYS A 600 33.02 5.06 21.05
N LYS A 601 32.96 3.79 20.64
CA LYS A 601 32.73 2.65 21.54
C LYS A 601 33.67 1.48 21.22
N MET A 602 34.00 0.70 22.24
CA MET A 602 34.67 -0.58 22.06
C MET A 602 33.64 -1.66 21.70
N MET A 603 33.90 -2.37 20.62
CA MET A 603 33.23 -3.60 20.20
C MET A 603 34.12 -4.78 20.58
N THR A 604 33.65 -5.67 21.44
CA THR A 604 34.37 -6.90 21.81
C THR A 604 33.90 -8.04 20.91
N PHE A 605 34.84 -8.79 20.35
CA PHE A 605 34.56 -9.96 19.50
C PHE A 605 34.19 -11.17 20.36
N ASP A 606 33.33 -12.03 19.83
CA ASP A 606 32.89 -13.26 20.53
C ASP A 606 34.03 -14.29 20.62
N LYS A 607 34.92 -14.30 19.61
CA LYS A 607 36.13 -15.14 19.58
C LYS A 607 37.39 -14.32 19.33
N GLN A 608 38.53 -14.93 19.64
CA GLN A 608 39.83 -14.37 19.32
C GLN A 608 40.22 -14.75 17.89
N PHE A 609 40.35 -13.76 17.02
CA PHE A 609 40.88 -13.89 15.67
C PHE A 609 42.41 -13.86 15.74
N ALA A 610 43.03 -15.00 16.02
CA ALA A 610 44.48 -15.14 16.13
C ALA A 610 44.96 -16.44 15.50
N ASN A 611 45.10 -16.46 14.17
CA ASN A 611 45.74 -17.57 13.46
C ASN A 611 46.85 -17.05 12.55
N GLY A 612 48.03 -16.87 13.14
CA GLY A 612 49.28 -16.59 12.43
C GLY A 612 50.48 -17.17 13.18
N PRO A 613 51.63 -17.36 12.52
CA PRO A 613 52.89 -17.60 13.22
C PRO A 613 53.12 -16.49 14.27
N PRO A 614 53.89 -16.75 15.36
CA PRO A 614 54.12 -15.76 16.44
C PRO A 614 54.75 -14.42 15.99
N THR A 615 55.07 -14.28 14.70
CA THR A 615 55.66 -13.09 14.07
C THR A 615 54.68 -12.27 13.21
N VAL A 616 53.42 -12.69 13.00
CA VAL A 616 52.41 -11.95 12.21
C VAL A 616 51.06 -11.93 12.92
N ILE A 617 50.65 -10.76 13.42
CA ILE A 617 49.30 -10.56 13.97
C ILE A 617 48.32 -10.41 12.80
N VAL A 618 47.45 -11.41 12.62
CA VAL A 618 46.38 -11.37 11.61
C VAL A 618 45.11 -10.86 12.28
N THR A 619 44.76 -9.61 12.05
CA THR A 619 43.49 -9.02 12.50
C THR A 619 42.34 -9.38 11.56
N PRO A 620 41.09 -9.44 12.04
CA PRO A 620 39.95 -9.64 11.16
C PRO A 620 39.71 -8.42 10.26
N THR A 621 38.93 -8.65 9.21
CA THR A 621 38.32 -7.60 8.38
C THR A 621 37.04 -7.15 9.07
N VAL A 622 36.86 -5.84 9.26
CA VAL A 622 35.68 -5.26 9.93
C VAL A 622 34.97 -4.30 8.97
N ILE A 623 33.75 -4.66 8.59
CA ILE A 623 32.84 -3.79 7.82
C ILE A 623 31.79 -3.24 8.78
N VAL A 624 31.53 -1.94 8.72
CA VAL A 624 30.55 -1.25 9.56
C VAL A 624 29.58 -0.44 8.71
N THR A 625 28.32 -0.43 9.13
CA THR A 625 27.28 0.39 8.50
C THR A 625 26.42 1.02 9.58
N PRO A 626 26.33 2.36 9.64
CA PRO A 626 25.44 3.04 10.56
C PRO A 626 23.98 2.84 10.12
N GLY A 627 23.09 2.69 11.11
CA GLY A 627 21.65 2.60 10.93
C GLY A 627 20.92 3.60 11.82
N HIS A 628 19.82 4.14 11.32
CA HIS A 628 18.96 5.09 12.03
C HIS A 628 17.48 4.67 11.91
N ASN A 629 16.62 5.18 12.80
CA ASN A 629 15.19 4.89 12.81
C ASN A 629 14.40 6.19 12.98
N THR A 630 13.60 6.50 11.97
CA THR A 630 12.78 7.73 11.91
C THR A 630 11.76 7.86 13.02
N GLY A 631 11.30 6.74 13.60
CA GLY A 631 10.35 6.74 14.71
C GLY A 631 10.97 7.08 16.07
N VAL A 632 12.30 7.18 16.17
CA VAL A 632 13.03 7.37 17.43
C VAL A 632 13.91 8.64 17.44
N GLY A 633 14.12 9.26 16.27
CA GLY A 633 14.93 10.47 16.10
C GLY A 633 14.15 11.79 16.25
N ALA A 634 14.88 12.87 16.50
CA ALA A 634 14.39 14.25 16.49
C ALA A 634 14.55 14.91 15.11
N MET A 635 15.30 14.30 14.17
CA MET A 635 15.54 14.80 12.82
C MET A 635 14.84 13.94 11.76
N MET A 636 14.29 14.59 10.74
CA MET A 636 13.85 13.89 9.54
C MET A 636 15.09 13.36 8.78
N PRO A 637 15.03 12.17 8.14
CA PRO A 637 16.15 11.58 7.39
C PRO A 637 16.86 12.53 6.44
N ASP A 638 16.09 13.42 5.79
CA ASP A 638 16.59 14.38 4.82
C ASP A 638 17.65 15.36 5.40
N TYR A 639 17.73 15.45 6.74
CA TYR A 639 18.72 16.26 7.46
C TYR A 639 19.86 15.43 8.08
N ASN A 640 19.77 14.11 8.05
CA ASN A 640 20.79 13.24 8.63
C ASN A 640 21.98 13.08 7.70
N SER A 641 23.13 12.76 8.29
CA SER A 641 24.37 12.45 7.59
C SER A 641 25.28 11.70 8.54
N ILE A 642 25.31 10.38 8.42
CA ILE A 642 25.97 9.55 9.42
C ILE A 642 27.20 8.90 8.80
N ALA A 643 28.38 9.28 9.30
CA ALA A 643 29.64 8.65 8.96
C ALA A 643 30.07 7.68 10.07
N ALA A 644 30.56 6.50 9.70
CA ALA A 644 31.12 5.53 10.63
C ALA A 644 32.47 5.02 10.13
N TRP A 645 33.41 4.81 11.06
CA TRP A 645 34.72 4.24 10.75
C TRP A 645 35.26 3.47 11.96
N VAL A 646 36.29 2.65 11.72
CA VAL A 646 36.91 1.83 12.77
C VAL A 646 38.27 2.41 13.13
N GLU A 647 38.42 2.91 14.35
CA GLU A 647 39.67 3.52 14.81
C GLU A 647 40.75 2.51 15.15
N HIS A 648 40.39 1.34 15.63
CA HIS A 648 41.35 0.30 15.99
C HIS A 648 40.77 -1.06 15.69
N ILE A 649 41.59 -1.99 15.20
CA ILE A 649 41.22 -3.40 15.03
C ILE A 649 42.30 -4.26 15.67
N GLY A 650 41.95 -4.89 16.79
CA GLY A 650 42.76 -5.91 17.46
C GLY A 650 42.33 -7.32 17.09
N THR A 651 42.82 -8.31 17.84
CA THR A 651 42.43 -9.72 17.65
C THR A 651 41.15 -10.10 18.40
N SER A 652 40.71 -9.28 19.35
CA SER A 652 39.56 -9.56 20.23
C SER A 652 38.61 -8.38 20.38
N SER A 653 38.92 -7.23 19.79
CA SER A 653 38.07 -6.05 19.84
C SER A 653 38.40 -5.06 18.73
N ALA A 654 37.47 -4.17 18.45
CA ALA A 654 37.65 -3.00 17.61
C ALA A 654 37.09 -1.74 18.30
N ARG A 655 37.68 -0.58 18.05
CA ARG A 655 37.12 0.71 18.48
C ARG A 655 36.38 1.32 17.30
N VAL A 656 35.07 1.49 17.39
CA VAL A 656 34.22 2.00 16.31
C VAL A 656 33.75 3.40 16.68
N CYS A 657 33.80 4.33 15.73
CA CYS A 657 33.36 5.70 15.91
C CYS A 657 32.28 6.06 14.89
N VAL A 658 31.33 6.90 15.32
CA VAL A 658 30.29 7.50 14.48
C VAL A 658 30.29 9.01 14.64
N LYS A 659 29.96 9.72 13.56
CA LYS A 659 29.82 11.18 13.55
C LYS A 659 28.64 11.56 12.65
N GLU A 660 27.81 12.47 13.16
CA GLU A 660 26.59 12.94 12.50
C GLU A 660 26.62 14.47 12.30
N LEU A 661 25.88 14.98 11.31
CA LEU A 661 25.63 16.42 11.17
C LEU A 661 24.77 16.93 12.34
N HIS A 662 25.30 17.90 13.08
CA HIS A 662 24.62 18.51 14.21
C HIS A 662 23.55 19.51 13.76
N SER A 663 22.30 19.28 14.14
CA SER A 663 21.18 20.23 14.03
C SER A 663 20.98 21.00 15.34
N PRO A 664 20.33 22.18 15.37
CA PRO A 664 20.03 22.90 16.62
C PRO A 664 19.32 22.05 17.70
N ASN A 665 18.69 20.94 17.31
CA ASN A 665 17.91 20.05 18.18
C ASN A 665 18.69 18.85 18.74
N GLY A 666 19.99 18.67 18.42
CA GLY A 666 20.82 17.61 19.00
C GLY A 666 21.39 16.61 17.99
N TYR A 667 21.57 15.36 18.43
CA TYR A 667 22.04 14.20 17.66
C TYR A 667 21.03 13.06 17.83
N ASP A 668 20.82 12.26 16.79
CA ASP A 668 19.86 11.17 16.85
C ASP A 668 20.53 9.85 17.25
N PRO A 669 19.81 8.91 17.89
CA PRO A 669 20.36 7.60 18.21
C PRO A 669 20.75 6.80 16.94
N VAL A 670 21.96 6.24 16.93
CA VAL A 670 22.48 5.44 15.82
C VAL A 670 22.66 3.98 16.25
N GLU A 671 22.12 3.04 15.48
CA GLU A 671 22.37 1.60 15.62
C GLU A 671 23.32 1.13 14.53
N LEU A 672 24.58 0.89 14.88
CA LEU A 672 25.60 0.45 13.92
C LEU A 672 25.60 -1.07 13.79
N SER A 673 25.49 -1.56 12.55
CA SER A 673 25.68 -2.96 12.20
C SER A 673 27.14 -3.22 11.82
N SER A 674 27.67 -4.37 12.24
CA SER A 674 29.04 -4.77 11.91
C SER A 674 29.11 -6.20 11.38
N LEU A 675 29.98 -6.41 10.40
CA LEU A 675 30.36 -7.71 9.86
C LEU A 675 31.87 -7.90 10.04
N ILE A 676 32.25 -8.86 10.87
CA ILE A 676 33.64 -9.17 11.20
C ILE A 676 33.97 -10.50 10.55
N ILE A 677 34.97 -10.54 9.68
CA ILE A 677 35.39 -11.77 8.98
C ILE A 677 36.87 -12.01 9.23
N GLY A 678 37.20 -13.17 9.79
CA GLY A 678 38.58 -13.53 10.09
C GLY A 678 38.76 -15.02 10.30
N THR A 679 39.91 -15.52 9.87
CA THR A 679 40.36 -16.90 10.11
C THR A 679 41.52 -16.88 11.08
#